data_AF-A0A2D6PWI9-F1
#
_entry.id   AF-A0A2D6PWI9-F1
#
_cell.length_a   1.000
_cell.length_b   1.000
_cell.length_c   1.000
_cell.angle_alpha   90.00
_cell.angle_beta   90.00
_cell.angle_gamma   90.00
#
_symmetry.space_group_name_H-M   'P 1'
#
loop_
_entity.id
_entity.type
_entity.pdbx_description
1 polymer ?
#
loop_
_entity_poly.entity_id
_entity_poly.type
_entity_poly.pdbx_seq_one_letter_code
_entity_poly.pdbx_strand_id
1 'polypeptide(L)'
;MRRFTFAVVITAFAAAAVPAQMADWPSFMTAFANAVKADDFAKQKTLVENNRKHIDYAFTNWERYWCQAALKGEEAKANSDYYMQVLETLAIINKSYGTRQKWLVDRVPWLRGLKKEQLQAKLDLITIRAAAWDPYQAALKNPSEAAIRENSKSWVTIAEKAKIADDAYWAADAYTILANMAKKIPDWYDVLYYYKLGQSLTSSGHAADKIAEWNMANGIKGAARDGRIREEFVDINVPLVESKKKYDESVAEATAKAAKVGGGGATGEGMDPGVKMPPMPNQHPGAEMAWAEVTGLKVGKARRPVPVDTSYFRANAHWFDWNFVQIQKGQTQPVPLLPGDTVIANDNGKLFLHPGGKGKGKPIRLKAGVKAKIREFKKIRYLDGSTGSVWHWMMEKPTTYTFNGFRLRSTGGLKTLLFRGATVASGKVRGEKIEIHDANGNGSFNDFGVDFITTGKGKKTKCQPMSKYITLKGLFYEFKIDANGRALRTRPYDGPIAPLKFDYKANSKPSAMIAHGSAADDSYYYDLMQAVDSPMWVVAGVHNFHEGYIARGKGMKRQTLWIRKGRARAKEILVGQLNTWKMGGAGDGGFVFHFKSETRKEKGKSLIVITGKDVKLFGSGGEEYARSMLGVYLPDVQIRKGKDGPVVVRDKMRSPETADLNETTDNMWFPKTMSAKKNFSGEFSVKMVCNYKPLGKVESEWIVGN
;
A
#
# COMPACT_ATOMS: atom_id res chain seq x y z
N MET A 1 -15.91 -57.71 -11.30
CA MET A 1 -17.01 -56.96 -11.96
C MET A 1 -18.03 -56.53 -10.92
N ARG A 2 -18.10 -55.23 -10.60
CA ARG A 2 -19.26 -54.56 -10.00
C ARG A 2 -19.25 -53.13 -10.58
N ARG A 3 -20.22 -52.81 -11.42
CA ARG A 3 -20.39 -51.47 -12.02
C ARG A 3 -21.25 -50.64 -11.08
N PHE A 4 -20.71 -49.52 -10.59
CA PHE A 4 -21.49 -48.46 -9.93
C PHE A 4 -21.92 -47.46 -10.99
N THR A 5 -23.24 -47.30 -11.14
CA THR A 5 -23.86 -46.29 -11.99
C THR A 5 -24.17 -45.07 -11.12
N PHE A 6 -23.51 -43.94 -11.38
CA PHE A 6 -23.87 -42.66 -10.76
C PHE A 6 -24.98 -42.01 -11.61
N ALA A 7 -26.15 -41.80 -11.01
CA ALA A 7 -27.19 -40.95 -11.57
C ALA A 7 -26.88 -39.49 -11.21
N VAL A 8 -26.71 -38.64 -12.24
CA VAL A 8 -26.59 -37.19 -12.09
C VAL A 8 -27.98 -36.59 -12.19
N VAL A 9 -28.48 -36.03 -11.08
CA VAL A 9 -29.69 -35.21 -11.08
C VAL A 9 -29.31 -33.81 -11.55
N ILE A 10 -29.77 -33.43 -12.74
CA ILE A 10 -29.64 -32.07 -13.28
C ILE A 10 -30.89 -31.30 -12.84
N THR A 11 -30.74 -30.43 -11.84
CA THR A 11 -31.80 -29.48 -11.46
C THR A 11 -31.76 -28.30 -12.44
N ALA A 12 -32.80 -28.17 -13.29
CA ALA A 12 -32.97 -27.02 -14.15
C ALA A 12 -33.42 -25.81 -13.31
N PHE A 13 -32.55 -24.80 -13.18
CA PHE A 13 -32.93 -23.50 -12.62
C PHE A 13 -33.65 -22.69 -13.71
N ALA A 14 -34.95 -22.46 -13.56
CA ALA A 14 -35.65 -21.44 -14.32
C ALA A 14 -35.12 -20.06 -13.88
N ALA A 15 -34.51 -19.31 -14.80
CA ALA A 15 -34.07 -17.95 -14.53
C ALA A 15 -35.31 -17.06 -14.34
N ALA A 16 -35.63 -16.69 -13.10
CA ALA A 16 -36.62 -15.66 -12.82
C ALA A 16 -36.15 -14.35 -13.48
N ALA A 17 -37.03 -13.69 -14.25
CA ALA A 17 -36.73 -12.41 -14.86
C ALA A 17 -36.35 -11.40 -13.77
N VAL A 18 -35.09 -10.92 -13.81
CA VAL A 18 -34.62 -9.87 -12.91
C VAL A 18 -35.49 -8.63 -13.16
N PRO A 19 -36.16 -8.06 -12.15
CA PRO A 19 -36.96 -6.87 -12.35
C PRO A 19 -36.07 -5.75 -12.90
N ALA A 20 -36.56 -5.03 -13.91
CA ALA A 20 -35.78 -4.00 -14.59
C ALA A 20 -35.34 -2.92 -13.60
N GLN A 21 -34.06 -2.55 -13.66
CA GLN A 21 -33.54 -1.34 -13.01
C GLN A 21 -34.27 -0.12 -13.61
N MET A 22 -34.68 0.82 -12.75
CA MET A 22 -35.33 2.05 -13.23
C MET A 22 -34.30 2.98 -13.88
N ALA A 23 -34.75 3.74 -14.88
CA ALA A 23 -33.88 4.59 -15.68
C ALA A 23 -33.36 5.80 -14.90
N ASP A 24 -34.14 6.32 -13.94
CA ASP A 24 -33.85 7.52 -13.19
C ASP A 24 -34.31 7.44 -11.72
N TRP A 25 -33.79 8.37 -10.91
CA TRP A 25 -34.10 8.44 -9.49
C TRP A 25 -35.54 8.91 -9.19
N PRO A 26 -36.21 9.80 -9.97
CA PRO A 26 -37.59 10.18 -9.69
C PRO A 26 -38.55 9.00 -9.82
N SER A 27 -38.39 8.17 -10.87
CA SER A 27 -39.21 6.97 -11.06
C SER A 27 -39.01 5.98 -9.92
N PHE A 28 -37.75 5.76 -9.53
CA PHE A 28 -37.42 4.92 -8.36
C PHE A 28 -38.13 5.41 -7.10
N MET A 29 -38.03 6.71 -6.77
CA MET A 29 -38.63 7.20 -5.54
C MET A 29 -40.15 7.24 -5.56
N THR A 30 -40.76 7.48 -6.73
CA THR A 30 -42.22 7.41 -6.87
C THR A 30 -42.69 5.97 -6.62
N ALA A 31 -42.04 4.99 -7.24
CA ALA A 31 -42.34 3.58 -7.03
C ALA A 31 -42.09 3.12 -5.59
N PHE A 32 -41.00 3.60 -4.98
CA PHE A 32 -40.64 3.28 -3.60
C PHE A 32 -41.65 3.88 -2.62
N ALA A 33 -41.99 5.16 -2.76
CA ALA A 33 -42.98 5.82 -1.92
C ALA A 33 -44.37 5.18 -2.03
N ASN A 34 -44.78 4.77 -3.23
CA ASN A 34 -46.00 3.99 -3.43
C ASN A 34 -45.96 2.64 -2.71
N ALA A 35 -44.79 1.97 -2.70
CA ALA A 35 -44.60 0.72 -1.97
C ALA A 35 -44.58 0.92 -0.44
N VAL A 36 -44.08 2.06 0.05
CA VAL A 36 -44.19 2.45 1.48
C VAL A 36 -45.65 2.69 1.84
N LYS A 37 -46.39 3.45 1.03
CA LYS A 37 -47.82 3.71 1.24
C LYS A 37 -48.67 2.44 1.23
N ALA A 38 -48.27 1.43 0.44
CA ALA A 38 -48.94 0.13 0.36
C ALA A 38 -48.44 -0.90 1.40
N ASP A 39 -47.48 -0.54 2.25
CA ASP A 39 -46.81 -1.45 3.20
C ASP A 39 -46.22 -2.73 2.56
N ASP A 40 -45.79 -2.63 1.29
CA ASP A 40 -45.26 -3.75 0.50
C ASP A 40 -43.74 -3.87 0.68
N PHE A 41 -43.31 -4.48 1.79
CA PHE A 41 -41.90 -4.63 2.14
C PHE A 41 -41.08 -5.39 1.08
N ALA A 42 -41.68 -6.40 0.43
CA ALA A 42 -41.00 -7.19 -0.60
C ALA A 42 -40.66 -6.31 -1.82
N LYS A 43 -41.60 -5.45 -2.24
CA LYS A 43 -41.38 -4.50 -3.32
C LYS A 43 -40.42 -3.38 -2.93
N GLN A 44 -40.52 -2.85 -1.71
CA GLN A 44 -39.57 -1.85 -1.20
C GLN A 44 -38.13 -2.40 -1.26
N LYS A 45 -37.91 -3.63 -0.78
CA LYS A 45 -36.62 -4.32 -0.84
C LYS A 45 -36.12 -4.48 -2.27
N THR A 46 -36.96 -5.01 -3.15
CA THR A 46 -36.61 -5.24 -4.57
C THR A 46 -36.21 -3.94 -5.26
N LEU A 47 -36.93 -2.85 -4.99
CA LEU A 47 -36.63 -1.53 -5.53
C LEU A 47 -35.26 -1.01 -5.04
N VAL A 48 -34.94 -1.18 -3.75
CA VAL A 48 -33.63 -0.78 -3.19
C VAL A 48 -32.48 -1.60 -3.81
N GLU A 49 -32.66 -2.92 -3.94
CA GLU A 49 -31.64 -3.81 -4.52
C GLU A 49 -31.33 -3.47 -5.99
N ASN A 50 -32.36 -3.20 -6.79
CA ASN A 50 -32.21 -2.93 -8.21
C ASN A 50 -31.75 -1.49 -8.52
N ASN A 51 -31.91 -0.56 -7.58
CA ASN A 51 -31.67 0.87 -7.79
C ASN A 51 -30.63 1.47 -6.84
N ARG A 52 -29.67 0.67 -6.36
CA ARG A 52 -28.61 1.10 -5.43
C ARG A 52 -27.91 2.41 -5.83
N LYS A 53 -27.66 2.62 -7.13
CA LYS A 53 -27.00 3.83 -7.66
C LYS A 53 -27.81 5.12 -7.45
N HIS A 54 -29.12 5.02 -7.20
CA HIS A 54 -30.02 6.16 -7.07
C HIS A 54 -30.28 6.56 -5.62
N ILE A 55 -29.97 5.70 -4.63
CA ILE A 55 -30.39 5.86 -3.22
C ILE A 55 -29.92 7.19 -2.63
N ASP A 56 -28.63 7.53 -2.74
CA ASP A 56 -28.09 8.76 -2.13
C ASP A 56 -28.76 10.02 -2.71
N TYR A 57 -28.92 10.06 -4.03
CA TYR A 57 -29.54 11.19 -4.73
C TYR A 57 -31.03 11.29 -4.42
N ALA A 58 -31.71 10.15 -4.43
CA ALA A 58 -33.12 10.03 -4.11
C ALA A 58 -33.43 10.50 -2.67
N PHE A 59 -32.65 10.03 -1.70
CA PHE A 59 -32.80 10.39 -0.29
C PHE A 59 -32.62 11.89 -0.09
N THR A 60 -31.54 12.46 -0.63
CA THR A 60 -31.26 13.91 -0.50
C THR A 60 -32.28 14.80 -1.21
N ASN A 61 -32.95 14.33 -2.27
CA ASN A 61 -34.07 15.07 -2.87
C ASN A 61 -35.35 14.96 -2.04
N TRP A 62 -35.61 13.81 -1.41
CA TRP A 62 -36.77 13.66 -0.52
C TRP A 62 -36.64 14.45 0.78
N GLU A 63 -35.41 14.66 1.27
CA GLU A 63 -35.13 15.63 2.34
C GLU A 63 -35.67 17.02 2.00
N ARG A 64 -35.58 17.45 0.74
CA ARG A 64 -36.09 18.75 0.30
C ARG A 64 -37.61 18.84 0.48
N TYR A 65 -38.35 17.83 0.01
CA TYR A 65 -39.81 17.80 0.15
C TYR A 65 -40.23 17.75 1.61
N TRP A 66 -39.51 16.98 2.42
CA TRP A 66 -39.72 16.94 3.86
C TRP A 66 -39.48 18.32 4.51
N CYS A 67 -38.33 18.97 4.25
CA CYS A 67 -38.03 20.30 4.80
C CYS A 67 -39.08 21.35 4.39
N GLN A 68 -39.55 21.31 3.14
CA GLN A 68 -40.61 22.21 2.65
C GLN A 68 -41.93 22.00 3.39
N ALA A 69 -42.32 20.75 3.65
CA ALA A 69 -43.52 20.45 4.43
C ALA A 69 -43.35 20.82 5.90
N ALA A 70 -42.22 20.46 6.52
CA ALA A 70 -41.94 20.75 7.93
C ALA A 70 -41.95 22.25 8.24
N LEU A 71 -41.46 23.10 7.34
CA LEU A 71 -41.48 24.57 7.50
C LEU A 71 -42.89 25.18 7.51
N LYS A 72 -43.86 24.53 6.86
CA LYS A 72 -45.27 24.98 6.85
C LYS A 72 -46.01 24.62 8.15
N GLY A 73 -45.38 23.88 9.05
CA GLY A 73 -45.96 23.51 10.34
C GLY A 73 -47.20 22.62 10.20
N GLU A 74 -48.20 22.86 11.04
CA GLU A 74 -49.41 22.02 11.16
C GLU A 74 -50.18 21.89 9.83
N GLU A 75 -50.19 22.92 8.98
CA GLU A 75 -50.90 22.90 7.68
C GLU A 75 -50.38 21.81 6.71
N ALA A 76 -49.13 21.35 6.87
CA ALA A 76 -48.52 20.33 6.03
C ALA A 76 -47.98 19.13 6.81
N LYS A 77 -48.42 18.95 8.07
CA LYS A 77 -47.92 17.89 8.96
C LYS A 77 -48.09 16.50 8.37
N ALA A 78 -49.26 16.18 7.82
CA ALA A 78 -49.52 14.90 7.17
C ALA A 78 -48.52 14.61 6.02
N ASN A 79 -48.16 15.63 5.22
CA ASN A 79 -47.17 15.47 4.16
C ASN A 79 -45.75 15.31 4.73
N SER A 80 -45.40 16.09 5.76
CA SER A 80 -44.12 15.96 6.47
C SER A 80 -43.94 14.57 7.07
N ASP A 81 -44.94 14.07 7.77
CA ASP A 81 -44.92 12.74 8.40
C ASP A 81 -44.77 11.64 7.33
N TYR A 82 -45.52 11.75 6.22
CA TYR A 82 -45.40 10.83 5.10
C TYR A 82 -44.00 10.84 4.46
N TYR A 83 -43.43 12.03 4.18
CA TYR A 83 -42.09 12.12 3.62
C TYR A 83 -41.03 11.55 4.57
N MET A 84 -41.17 11.77 5.87
CA MET A 84 -40.29 11.20 6.88
C MET A 84 -40.41 9.67 6.95
N GLN A 85 -41.62 9.11 6.88
CA GLN A 85 -41.85 7.67 6.84
C GLN A 85 -41.13 7.03 5.62
N VAL A 86 -41.18 7.68 4.45
CA VAL A 86 -40.47 7.21 3.26
C VAL A 86 -38.96 7.23 3.45
N LEU A 87 -38.40 8.32 4.01
CA LEU A 87 -36.96 8.43 4.31
C LEU A 87 -36.50 7.36 5.32
N GLU A 88 -37.27 7.14 6.40
CA GLU A 88 -37.00 6.11 7.40
C GLU A 88 -36.97 4.71 6.80
N THR A 89 -37.99 4.39 6.00
CA THR A 89 -38.09 3.08 5.37
C THR A 89 -36.94 2.85 4.40
N LEU A 90 -36.57 3.87 3.62
CA LEU A 90 -35.41 3.80 2.72
C LEU A 90 -34.11 3.58 3.48
N ALA A 91 -33.87 4.30 4.58
CA ALA A 91 -32.68 4.16 5.40
C ALA A 91 -32.57 2.77 6.04
N ILE A 92 -33.67 2.25 6.59
CA ILE A 92 -33.73 0.93 7.26
C ILE A 92 -33.48 -0.20 6.26
N ILE A 93 -34.13 -0.18 5.10
CA ILE A 93 -33.98 -1.23 4.09
C ILE A 93 -32.57 -1.20 3.49
N ASN A 94 -32.05 0.00 3.19
CA ASN A 94 -30.68 0.15 2.67
C ASN A 94 -29.63 -0.43 3.63
N LYS A 95 -29.77 -0.17 4.94
CA LYS A 95 -28.87 -0.73 5.98
C LYS A 95 -28.95 -2.26 6.05
N SER A 96 -30.13 -2.83 5.89
CA SER A 96 -30.37 -4.26 6.13
C SER A 96 -29.91 -5.16 4.97
N TYR A 97 -29.81 -4.65 3.73
CA TYR A 97 -29.72 -5.50 2.53
C TYR A 97 -28.58 -5.19 1.55
N GLY A 98 -27.48 -4.57 2.00
CA GLY A 98 -26.19 -4.76 1.31
C GLY A 98 -25.48 -3.53 0.76
N THR A 99 -25.82 -2.33 1.22
CA THR A 99 -24.93 -1.16 1.12
C THR A 99 -24.82 -0.54 2.51
N ARG A 100 -23.63 -0.64 3.13
CA ARG A 100 -23.33 -0.27 4.54
C ARG A 100 -23.38 1.24 4.81
N GLN A 101 -24.30 1.96 4.18
CA GLN A 101 -24.41 3.42 4.31
C GLN A 101 -25.15 3.76 5.61
N LYS A 102 -24.47 3.48 6.73
CA LYS A 102 -24.92 3.81 8.09
C LYS A 102 -25.34 5.28 8.22
N TRP A 103 -24.72 6.16 7.45
CA TRP A 103 -25.00 7.59 7.44
C TRP A 103 -26.46 7.94 7.11
N LEU A 104 -27.18 7.19 6.26
CA LEU A 104 -28.61 7.47 5.98
C LEU A 104 -29.49 7.25 7.21
N VAL A 105 -29.17 6.23 8.00
CA VAL A 105 -29.89 5.91 9.23
C VAL A 105 -29.59 6.97 10.30
N ASP A 106 -28.34 7.40 10.41
CA ASP A 106 -27.94 8.42 11.38
C ASP A 106 -28.49 9.82 11.00
N ARG A 107 -28.84 10.03 9.73
CA ARG A 107 -29.38 11.29 9.20
C ARG A 107 -30.86 11.53 9.49
N VAL A 108 -31.66 10.47 9.62
CA VAL A 108 -33.09 10.59 9.95
C VAL A 108 -33.33 11.28 11.30
N PRO A 109 -32.72 10.86 12.42
CA PRO A 109 -32.88 11.55 13.70
C PRO A 109 -32.41 13.00 13.66
N TRP A 110 -31.31 13.27 12.95
CA TRP A 110 -30.80 14.62 12.75
C TRP A 110 -31.82 15.51 12.02
N LEU A 111 -32.42 15.04 10.91
CA LEU A 111 -33.45 15.78 10.19
C LEU A 111 -34.59 16.19 11.13
N ARG A 112 -35.11 15.25 11.93
CA ARG A 112 -36.18 15.53 12.91
C ARG A 112 -35.80 16.57 13.96
N GLY A 113 -34.51 16.72 14.26
CA GLY A 113 -33.99 17.68 15.22
C GLY A 113 -33.77 19.09 14.67
N LEU A 114 -33.97 19.31 13.36
CA LEU A 114 -33.71 20.61 12.73
C LEU A 114 -34.71 21.67 13.19
N LYS A 115 -34.17 22.83 13.57
CA LYS A 115 -34.94 24.05 13.85
C LYS A 115 -35.41 24.73 12.56
N LYS A 116 -36.38 25.63 12.67
CA LYS A 116 -36.96 26.35 11.51
C LYS A 116 -35.89 27.06 10.67
N GLU A 117 -34.92 27.69 11.30
CA GLU A 117 -33.82 28.40 10.63
C GLU A 117 -32.90 27.42 9.89
N GLN A 118 -32.67 26.24 10.46
CA GLN A 118 -31.84 25.19 9.85
C GLN A 118 -32.55 24.53 8.67
N LEU A 119 -33.87 24.28 8.79
CA LEU A 119 -34.70 23.82 7.69
C LEU A 119 -34.71 24.82 6.52
N GLN A 120 -34.82 26.11 6.81
CA GLN A 120 -34.75 27.15 5.77
C GLN A 120 -33.36 27.19 5.13
N ALA A 121 -32.28 27.18 5.92
CA ALA A 121 -30.91 27.13 5.39
C ALA A 121 -30.66 25.89 4.52
N LYS A 122 -31.27 24.76 4.87
CA LYS A 122 -31.26 23.52 4.10
C LYS A 122 -32.00 23.64 2.76
N LEU A 123 -33.10 24.38 2.69
CA LEU A 123 -33.76 24.65 1.41
C LEU A 123 -32.99 25.65 0.55
N ASP A 124 -32.43 26.70 1.17
CA ASP A 124 -31.58 27.68 0.51
C ASP A 124 -30.38 26.99 -0.15
N LEU A 125 -29.66 26.13 0.58
CA LEU A 125 -28.47 25.45 0.05
C LEU A 125 -28.82 24.53 -1.13
N ILE A 126 -29.95 23.82 -1.08
CA ILE A 126 -30.39 22.94 -2.19
C ILE A 126 -30.72 23.78 -3.43
N THR A 127 -31.36 24.93 -3.23
CA THR A 127 -31.74 25.85 -4.30
C THR A 127 -30.49 26.47 -4.95
N ILE A 128 -29.56 26.98 -4.15
CA ILE A 128 -28.30 27.55 -4.63
C ILE A 128 -27.47 26.48 -5.36
N ARG A 129 -27.40 25.27 -4.80
CA ARG A 129 -26.67 24.16 -5.42
C ARG A 129 -27.23 23.79 -6.79
N ALA A 130 -28.55 23.71 -6.93
CA ALA A 130 -29.17 23.43 -8.22
C ALA A 130 -28.79 24.50 -9.27
N ALA A 131 -28.78 25.78 -8.89
CA ALA A 131 -28.37 26.87 -9.77
C ALA A 131 -26.85 26.89 -10.06
N ALA A 132 -26.02 26.45 -9.11
CA ALA A 132 -24.56 26.45 -9.23
C ALA A 132 -24.00 25.24 -10.01
N TRP A 133 -24.82 24.21 -10.26
CA TRP A 133 -24.34 22.96 -10.86
C TRP A 133 -23.93 23.11 -12.32
N ASP A 134 -24.75 23.74 -13.15
CA ASP A 134 -24.43 23.93 -14.58
C ASP A 134 -23.23 24.88 -14.77
N PRO A 135 -23.13 26.03 -14.06
CA PRO A 135 -21.91 26.84 -14.04
C PRO A 135 -20.66 26.06 -13.63
N TYR A 136 -20.77 25.16 -12.65
CA TYR A 136 -19.68 24.27 -12.25
C TYR A 136 -19.24 23.32 -13.36
N GLN A 137 -20.18 22.63 -14.01
CA GLN A 137 -19.86 21.75 -15.13
C GLN A 137 -19.21 22.52 -16.29
N ALA A 138 -19.72 23.72 -16.60
CA ALA A 138 -19.14 24.60 -17.61
C ALA A 138 -17.70 25.01 -17.25
N ALA A 139 -17.46 25.44 -16.00
CA ALA A 139 -16.15 25.84 -15.52
C ALA A 139 -15.14 24.67 -15.50
N LEU A 140 -15.58 23.44 -15.26
CA LEU A 140 -14.69 22.28 -15.35
C LEU A 140 -14.32 21.90 -16.78
N LYS A 141 -15.24 22.10 -17.72
CA LYS A 141 -15.03 21.80 -19.15
C LYS A 141 -14.08 22.81 -19.80
N ASN A 142 -14.27 24.09 -19.49
CA ASN A 142 -13.47 25.19 -20.03
C ASN A 142 -12.93 26.06 -18.87
N PRO A 143 -11.90 25.60 -18.16
CA PRO A 143 -11.43 26.28 -16.97
C PRO A 143 -10.72 27.58 -17.32
N SER A 144 -11.31 28.70 -16.92
CA SER A 144 -10.62 29.98 -16.79
C SER A 144 -10.59 30.40 -15.32
N GLU A 145 -9.56 31.14 -14.92
CA GLU A 145 -9.45 31.63 -13.55
C GLU A 145 -10.69 32.44 -13.15
N ALA A 146 -11.13 33.37 -14.00
CA ALA A 146 -12.32 34.18 -13.73
C ALA A 146 -13.59 33.32 -13.54
N ALA A 147 -13.83 32.32 -14.41
CA ALA A 147 -15.01 31.46 -14.30
C ALA A 147 -14.97 30.58 -13.05
N ILE A 148 -13.79 30.05 -12.71
CA ILE A 148 -13.59 29.25 -11.50
C ILE A 148 -13.82 30.10 -10.25
N ARG A 149 -13.24 31.30 -10.19
CA ARG A 149 -13.40 32.24 -9.06
C ARG A 149 -14.85 32.68 -8.90
N GLU A 150 -15.54 33.02 -9.98
CA GLU A 150 -16.94 33.44 -9.94
C GLU A 150 -17.83 32.30 -9.42
N ASN A 151 -17.70 31.12 -10.00
CA ASN A 151 -18.50 29.97 -9.57
C ASN A 151 -18.17 29.50 -8.14
N SER A 152 -16.93 29.70 -7.69
CA SER A 152 -16.53 29.34 -6.31
C SER A 152 -17.32 30.12 -5.26
N LYS A 153 -17.80 31.34 -5.57
CA LYS A 153 -18.63 32.13 -4.65
C LYS A 153 -19.91 31.38 -4.25
N SER A 154 -20.61 30.79 -5.21
CA SER A 154 -21.83 30.01 -4.92
C SER A 154 -21.54 28.81 -4.04
N TRP A 155 -20.42 28.12 -4.25
CA TRP A 155 -20.03 26.97 -3.43
C TRP A 155 -19.58 27.35 -2.02
N VAL A 156 -18.98 28.53 -1.84
CA VAL A 156 -18.74 29.11 -0.51
C VAL A 156 -20.07 29.37 0.20
N THR A 157 -21.03 30.01 -0.48
CA THR A 157 -22.38 30.23 0.10
C THR A 157 -23.08 28.92 0.44
N ILE A 158 -22.96 27.87 -0.39
CA ILE A 158 -23.50 26.54 -0.08
C ILE A 158 -22.87 25.98 1.20
N ALA A 159 -21.55 26.07 1.35
CA ALA A 159 -20.86 25.59 2.56
C ALA A 159 -21.29 26.37 3.82
N GLU A 160 -21.48 27.68 3.72
CA GLU A 160 -21.99 28.52 4.82
C GLU A 160 -23.43 28.15 5.21
N LYS A 161 -24.32 27.99 4.22
CA LYS A 161 -25.70 27.55 4.46
C LYS A 161 -25.76 26.14 5.04
N ALA A 162 -24.87 25.25 4.61
CA ALA A 162 -24.75 23.91 5.20
C ALA A 162 -24.29 23.95 6.65
N LYS A 163 -23.39 24.87 7.04
CA LYS A 163 -23.03 25.08 8.45
C LYS A 163 -24.22 25.58 9.28
N ILE A 164 -25.00 26.53 8.76
CA ILE A 164 -26.22 27.02 9.44
C ILE A 164 -27.23 25.87 9.59
N ALA A 165 -27.38 25.03 8.56
CA ALA A 165 -28.23 23.85 8.60
C ALA A 165 -27.69 22.72 9.50
N ASP A 166 -26.51 22.87 10.10
CA ASP A 166 -25.77 21.81 10.83
C ASP A 166 -25.60 20.53 9.99
N ASP A 167 -25.33 20.70 8.70
CA ASP A 167 -25.23 19.62 7.72
C ASP A 167 -23.78 19.41 7.25
N ALA A 168 -23.00 18.70 8.07
CA ALA A 168 -21.59 18.41 7.82
C ALA A 168 -21.34 17.75 6.46
N TYR A 169 -22.27 16.92 5.97
CA TYR A 169 -22.17 16.28 4.65
C TYR A 169 -22.10 17.30 3.52
N TRP A 170 -23.07 18.22 3.47
CA TRP A 170 -23.14 19.20 2.38
C TRP A 170 -22.04 20.26 2.47
N ALA A 171 -21.61 20.62 3.69
CA ALA A 171 -20.47 21.49 3.87
C ALA A 171 -19.19 20.84 3.31
N ALA A 172 -18.96 19.57 3.62
CA ALA A 172 -17.81 18.81 3.14
C ALA A 172 -17.86 18.55 1.61
N ASP A 173 -19.05 18.32 1.02
CA ASP A 173 -19.25 18.18 -0.43
C ASP A 173 -18.86 19.49 -1.14
N ALA A 174 -19.36 20.62 -0.64
CA ALA A 174 -19.04 21.94 -1.17
C ALA A 174 -17.54 22.24 -1.12
N TYR A 175 -16.87 21.91 0.00
CA TYR A 175 -15.41 22.06 0.10
C TYR A 175 -14.63 21.14 -0.84
N THR A 176 -15.10 19.91 -1.06
CA THR A 176 -14.50 19.01 -2.06
C THR A 176 -14.63 19.56 -3.47
N ILE A 177 -15.78 20.16 -3.80
CA ILE A 177 -16.02 20.79 -5.11
C ILE A 177 -15.16 22.04 -5.28
N LEU A 178 -15.04 22.89 -4.25
CA LEU A 178 -14.13 24.03 -4.22
C LEU A 178 -12.67 23.62 -4.46
N ALA A 179 -12.19 22.57 -3.78
CA ALA A 179 -10.85 22.03 -4.00
C ALA A 179 -10.65 21.52 -5.44
N ASN A 180 -11.63 20.81 -6.00
CA ASN A 180 -11.57 20.31 -7.37
C ASN A 180 -11.56 21.44 -8.42
N MET A 181 -12.27 22.54 -8.16
CA MET A 181 -12.24 23.73 -8.99
C MET A 181 -10.89 24.45 -8.90
N ALA A 182 -10.37 24.69 -7.70
CA ALA A 182 -9.06 25.32 -7.50
C ALA A 182 -7.93 24.55 -8.20
N LYS A 183 -8.03 23.22 -8.26
CA LYS A 183 -7.08 22.35 -8.98
C LYS A 183 -7.01 22.62 -10.49
N LYS A 184 -8.04 23.24 -11.08
CA LYS A 184 -8.06 23.59 -12.51
C LYS A 184 -7.27 24.86 -12.83
N ILE A 185 -7.02 25.72 -11.85
CA ILE A 185 -6.31 27.01 -12.00
C ILE A 185 -4.99 27.02 -11.21
N PRO A 186 -4.32 25.85 -11.14
CA PRO A 186 -3.26 25.48 -10.19
C PRO A 186 -3.10 26.24 -8.85
N ASP A 187 -4.17 26.73 -8.22
CA ASP A 187 -4.07 27.41 -6.91
C ASP A 187 -4.04 26.37 -5.80
N TRP A 188 -2.89 25.71 -5.65
CA TRP A 188 -2.74 24.58 -4.73
C TRP A 188 -2.96 24.96 -3.26
N TYR A 189 -2.84 26.24 -2.90
CA TYR A 189 -3.15 26.70 -1.54
C TYR A 189 -4.63 26.53 -1.26
N ASP A 190 -5.47 27.03 -2.17
CA ASP A 190 -6.92 26.92 -2.07
C ASP A 190 -7.35 25.45 -2.10
N VAL A 191 -6.73 24.61 -2.96
CA VAL A 191 -6.97 23.15 -2.98
C VAL A 191 -6.73 22.54 -1.59
N LEU A 192 -5.58 22.83 -1.00
CA LEU A 192 -5.18 22.28 0.29
C LEU A 192 -6.08 22.81 1.42
N TYR A 193 -6.36 24.12 1.43
CA TYR A 193 -7.23 24.77 2.41
C TYR A 193 -8.63 24.17 2.41
N TYR A 194 -9.25 24.02 1.22
CA TYR A 194 -10.60 23.45 1.13
C TYR A 194 -10.64 21.97 1.47
N TYR A 195 -9.65 21.16 1.09
CA TYR A 195 -9.62 19.77 1.56
C TYR A 195 -9.43 19.66 3.08
N LYS A 196 -8.63 20.53 3.71
CA LYS A 196 -8.50 20.56 5.18
C LYS A 196 -9.81 20.95 5.86
N LEU A 197 -10.54 21.94 5.34
CA LEU A 197 -11.88 22.31 5.82
C LEU A 197 -12.89 21.16 5.70
N GLY A 198 -12.90 20.45 4.58
CA GLY A 198 -13.75 19.28 4.43
C GLY A 198 -13.33 18.12 5.35
N GLN A 199 -12.02 17.92 5.55
CA GLN A 199 -11.50 16.88 6.44
C GLN A 199 -11.85 17.16 7.91
N SER A 200 -11.85 18.41 8.37
CA SER A 200 -12.21 18.74 9.75
C SER A 200 -13.66 18.36 10.11
N LEU A 201 -14.51 18.12 9.11
CA LEU A 201 -15.89 17.65 9.28
C LEU A 201 -16.00 16.12 9.40
N THR A 202 -14.91 15.37 9.18
CA THR A 202 -14.91 13.89 9.28
C THR A 202 -15.09 13.36 10.70
N SER A 203 -14.80 14.19 11.71
CA SER A 203 -14.93 13.83 13.13
C SER A 203 -16.26 14.25 13.76
N SER A 204 -17.15 14.88 13.01
CA SER A 204 -18.36 15.51 13.55
C SER A 204 -19.62 15.14 12.74
N GLY A 205 -20.69 14.82 13.46
CA GLY A 205 -22.04 14.75 12.91
C GLY A 205 -22.47 13.39 12.35
N HIS A 206 -23.72 13.34 11.92
CA HIS A 206 -24.44 12.18 11.37
C HIS A 206 -23.90 11.64 10.03
N ALA A 207 -22.92 12.32 9.44
CA ALA A 207 -22.35 11.96 8.15
C ALA A 207 -20.84 11.65 8.17
N ALA A 208 -20.23 11.56 9.36
CA ALA A 208 -18.79 11.33 9.54
C ALA A 208 -18.26 10.17 8.68
N ASP A 209 -18.92 9.00 8.76
CA ASP A 209 -18.55 7.80 7.99
C ASP A 209 -18.55 8.06 6.48
N LYS A 210 -19.54 8.80 5.99
CA LYS A 210 -19.69 9.09 4.56
C LYS A 210 -18.64 10.08 4.06
N ILE A 211 -18.35 11.11 4.86
CA ILE A 211 -17.30 12.09 4.54
C ILE A 211 -15.92 11.40 4.53
N ALA A 212 -15.69 10.44 5.43
CA ALA A 212 -14.45 9.66 5.46
C ALA A 212 -14.21 8.85 4.17
N GLU A 213 -15.27 8.39 3.49
CA GLU A 213 -15.16 7.69 2.19
C GLU A 213 -14.53 8.56 1.09
N TRP A 214 -14.68 9.88 1.16
CA TRP A 214 -14.12 10.80 0.16
C TRP A 214 -12.60 10.93 0.25
N ASN A 215 -11.99 10.42 1.33
CA ASN A 215 -10.54 10.32 1.49
C ASN A 215 -9.82 11.65 1.23
N MET A 216 -10.35 12.74 1.80
CA MET A 216 -9.78 14.08 1.63
C MET A 216 -8.33 14.17 2.13
N ALA A 217 -7.92 13.30 3.06
CA ALA A 217 -6.52 13.15 3.46
C ALA A 217 -5.58 12.89 2.28
N ASN A 218 -6.01 12.13 1.27
CA ASN A 218 -5.25 11.94 0.04
C ASN A 218 -5.26 13.21 -0.84
N GLY A 219 -6.36 13.95 -0.86
CA GLY A 219 -6.46 15.25 -1.52
C GLY A 219 -5.49 16.28 -0.94
N ILE A 220 -5.42 16.38 0.40
CA ILE A 220 -4.48 17.22 1.16
C ILE A 220 -3.04 16.86 0.81
N LYS A 221 -2.67 15.57 0.93
CA LYS A 221 -1.32 15.10 0.58
C LYS A 221 -0.97 15.38 -0.88
N GLY A 222 -1.93 15.19 -1.78
CA GLY A 222 -1.78 15.49 -3.20
C GLY A 222 -1.54 16.98 -3.45
N ALA A 223 -2.31 17.86 -2.83
CA ALA A 223 -2.19 19.31 -2.97
C ALA A 223 -0.90 19.86 -2.37
N ALA A 224 -0.54 19.42 -1.15
CA ALA A 224 0.72 19.78 -0.50
C ALA A 224 1.93 19.38 -1.37
N ARG A 225 1.88 18.18 -1.95
CA ARG A 225 2.91 17.69 -2.89
C ARG A 225 2.96 18.50 -4.18
N ASP A 226 1.83 18.57 -4.90
CA ASP A 226 1.79 19.13 -6.25
C ASP A 226 2.04 20.64 -6.23
N GLY A 227 1.59 21.33 -5.17
CA GLY A 227 1.84 22.75 -4.94
C GLY A 227 3.12 23.09 -4.19
N ARG A 228 3.85 22.09 -3.66
CA ARG A 228 5.00 22.29 -2.75
C ARG A 228 4.64 23.17 -1.54
N ILE A 229 3.44 22.96 -0.99
CA ILE A 229 2.89 23.75 0.12
C ILE A 229 3.10 23.00 1.44
N ARG A 230 3.49 23.73 2.48
CA ARG A 230 3.66 23.20 3.84
C ARG A 230 2.31 23.12 4.54
N GLU A 231 1.78 21.90 4.67
CA GLU A 231 0.45 21.64 5.22
C GLU A 231 0.25 22.25 6.62
N GLU A 232 1.30 22.21 7.45
CA GLU A 232 1.30 22.68 8.83
C GLU A 232 1.08 24.20 8.97
N PHE A 233 1.30 24.97 7.91
CA PHE A 233 1.14 26.42 7.90
C PHE A 233 -0.22 26.88 7.36
N VAL A 234 -1.03 25.95 6.84
CA VAL A 234 -2.39 26.28 6.37
C VAL A 234 -3.36 26.25 7.55
N ASP A 235 -3.74 27.43 8.04
CA ASP A 235 -4.69 27.60 9.15
C ASP A 235 -6.13 27.68 8.61
N ILE A 236 -6.95 26.68 8.93
CA ILE A 236 -8.35 26.61 8.49
C ILE A 236 -9.33 27.28 9.47
N ASN A 237 -8.83 27.83 10.58
CA ASN A 237 -9.68 28.49 11.59
C ASN A 237 -9.90 29.99 11.30
N VAL A 238 -9.25 30.51 10.26
CA VAL A 238 -9.40 31.89 9.78
C VAL A 238 -9.83 31.91 8.33
N PRO A 239 -10.47 32.99 7.82
CA PRO A 239 -10.87 33.10 6.42
C PRO A 239 -9.70 32.86 5.46
N LEU A 240 -9.98 32.30 4.27
CA LEU A 240 -8.99 31.90 3.27
C LEU A 240 -7.93 32.98 3.00
N VAL A 241 -8.35 34.24 2.85
CA VAL A 241 -7.45 35.37 2.57
C VAL A 241 -6.47 35.62 3.73
N GLU A 242 -6.95 35.55 4.98
CA GLU A 242 -6.12 35.69 6.17
C GLU A 242 -5.19 34.48 6.35
N SER A 243 -5.71 33.28 6.10
CA SER A 243 -4.94 32.03 6.13
C SER A 243 -3.74 32.10 5.18
N LYS A 244 -3.96 32.53 3.93
CA LYS A 244 -2.91 32.67 2.90
C LYS A 244 -1.84 33.67 3.32
N LYS A 245 -2.25 34.81 3.90
CA LYS A 245 -1.33 35.80 4.47
C LYS A 245 -0.44 35.20 5.59
N LYS A 246 -1.05 34.50 6.56
CA LYS A 246 -0.30 33.83 7.66
C LYS A 246 0.65 32.75 7.15
N TYR A 247 0.26 32.03 6.10
CA TYR A 247 1.10 31.04 5.46
C TYR A 247 2.37 31.67 4.88
N ASP A 248 2.23 32.75 4.11
CA ASP A 248 3.38 33.43 3.50
C ASP A 248 4.35 33.97 4.56
N GLU A 249 3.82 34.55 5.65
CA GLU A 249 4.60 34.99 6.81
C GLU A 249 5.36 33.81 7.46
N SER A 250 4.69 32.67 7.66
CA SER A 250 5.27 31.46 8.28
C SER A 250 6.36 30.81 7.40
N VAL A 251 6.16 30.78 6.08
CA VAL A 251 7.16 30.29 5.13
C VAL A 251 8.38 31.19 5.10
N ALA A 252 8.18 32.52 5.08
CA ALA A 252 9.27 33.49 5.11
C ALA A 252 10.09 33.34 6.39
N GLU A 253 9.43 33.21 7.55
CA GLU A 253 10.09 33.01 8.84
C GLU A 253 10.88 31.69 8.88
N ALA A 254 10.30 30.59 8.43
CA ALA A 254 10.96 29.30 8.39
C ALA A 254 12.18 29.29 7.45
N THR A 255 12.07 29.97 6.31
CA THR A 255 13.17 30.14 5.35
C THR A 255 14.30 30.99 5.96
N ALA A 256 13.96 32.08 6.63
CA ALA A 256 14.94 32.94 7.31
C ALA A 256 15.65 32.19 8.46
N LYS A 257 14.92 31.36 9.23
CA LYS A 257 15.50 30.48 10.26
C LYS A 257 16.45 29.45 9.64
N ALA A 258 16.06 28.79 8.55
CA ALA A 258 16.91 27.81 7.86
C ALA A 258 18.20 28.45 7.30
N ALA A 259 18.11 29.66 6.74
CA ALA A 259 19.28 30.38 6.23
C ALA A 259 20.29 30.75 7.34
N LYS A 260 19.80 31.14 8.53
CA LYS A 260 20.66 31.45 9.68
C LYS A 260 21.40 30.22 10.21
N VAL A 261 20.77 29.04 10.16
CA VAL A 261 21.39 27.77 10.57
C VAL A 261 22.44 27.27 9.56
N GLY A 262 22.33 27.67 8.28
CA GLY A 262 23.28 27.30 7.22
C GLY A 262 24.53 28.18 7.10
N GLY A 263 24.53 29.39 7.67
CA GLY A 263 25.60 30.39 7.49
C GLY A 263 26.57 30.56 8.66
N GLY A 264 26.23 30.07 9.86
CA GLY A 264 27.10 30.10 11.04
C GLY A 264 27.40 28.68 11.49
N GLY A 265 28.67 28.38 11.79
CA GLY A 265 29.09 27.08 12.30
C GLY A 265 28.18 26.60 13.43
N ALA A 266 27.34 25.62 13.13
CA ALA A 266 26.34 25.11 14.05
C ALA A 266 27.01 24.27 15.13
N THR A 267 27.35 24.91 16.25
CA THR A 267 27.43 24.26 17.56
C THR A 267 25.99 24.05 18.05
N GLY A 268 25.26 23.13 17.43
CA GLY A 268 23.95 22.71 17.92
C GLY A 268 24.11 21.80 19.13
N GLU A 269 23.58 22.21 20.28
CA GLU A 269 23.47 21.38 21.47
C GLU A 269 22.74 20.07 21.12
N GLY A 270 23.47 18.95 21.23
CA GLY A 270 22.97 17.60 20.96
C GLY A 270 23.59 16.91 19.74
N MET A 271 24.38 17.58 18.92
CA MET A 271 25.27 16.88 17.99
C MET A 271 26.53 16.44 18.74
N ASP A 272 26.74 15.13 18.82
CA ASP A 272 28.01 14.55 19.26
C ASP A 272 29.13 15.15 18.38
N PRO A 273 30.07 15.93 18.93
CA PRO A 273 31.02 16.76 18.17
C PRO A 273 31.94 15.97 17.22
N GLY A 274 31.86 14.64 17.21
CA GLY A 274 32.59 13.76 16.29
C GLY A 274 31.88 13.41 14.97
N VAL A 275 30.59 13.73 14.77
CA VAL A 275 29.87 13.29 13.55
C VAL A 275 30.15 14.23 12.37
N LYS A 276 31.16 13.89 11.56
CA LYS A 276 31.48 14.62 10.33
C LYS A 276 30.33 14.50 9.32
N MET A 277 29.70 15.63 9.00
CA MET A 277 28.68 15.68 7.94
C MET A 277 29.31 15.34 6.58
N PRO A 278 28.67 14.46 5.77
CA PRO A 278 29.10 14.26 4.39
C PRO A 278 29.04 15.60 3.63
N PRO A 279 29.98 15.87 2.71
CA PRO A 279 29.91 17.06 1.86
C PRO A 279 28.56 17.09 1.12
N MET A 280 27.96 18.27 0.99
CA MET A 280 26.63 18.42 0.41
C MET A 280 26.67 18.04 -1.08
N PRO A 281 26.00 16.96 -1.52
CA PRO A 281 26.17 16.35 -2.82
C PRO A 281 25.40 17.07 -3.92
N ASN A 282 24.66 18.13 -3.56
CA ASN A 282 23.83 18.88 -4.50
C ASN A 282 24.47 20.17 -4.99
N GLN A 283 25.75 20.39 -4.66
CA GLN A 283 26.54 21.36 -5.40
C GLN A 283 27.08 20.62 -6.63
N HIS A 284 26.48 20.90 -7.78
CA HIS A 284 26.92 20.42 -9.07
C HIS A 284 27.75 21.52 -9.77
N PRO A 285 29.00 21.80 -9.33
CA PRO A 285 29.77 22.91 -9.86
C PRO A 285 30.00 22.73 -11.37
N GLY A 286 29.49 23.67 -12.16
CA GLY A 286 29.62 23.68 -13.62
C GLY A 286 28.86 22.57 -14.36
N ALA A 287 27.96 21.82 -13.70
CA ALA A 287 27.15 20.85 -14.42
C ALA A 287 25.93 21.52 -15.07
N GLU A 288 25.68 21.20 -16.32
CA GLU A 288 24.44 21.56 -16.99
C GLU A 288 23.24 20.87 -16.32
N MET A 289 22.21 21.64 -15.97
CA MET A 289 20.98 21.15 -15.33
C MET A 289 20.05 20.40 -16.30
N ALA A 290 20.41 20.33 -17.58
CA ALA A 290 19.66 19.62 -18.60
C ALA A 290 19.82 18.09 -18.47
N TRP A 291 18.89 17.37 -19.11
CA TRP A 291 18.99 15.93 -19.26
C TRP A 291 20.17 15.57 -20.16
N ALA A 292 21.15 14.87 -19.62
CA ALA A 292 22.17 14.21 -20.41
C ALA A 292 21.69 12.80 -20.76
N GLU A 293 21.58 12.53 -22.05
CA GLU A 293 21.20 11.24 -22.59
C GLU A 293 22.44 10.40 -22.94
N VAL A 294 22.37 9.12 -22.62
CA VAL A 294 23.32 8.11 -23.08
C VAL A 294 22.54 7.09 -23.88
N THR A 295 22.75 7.08 -25.20
CA THR A 295 22.20 6.10 -26.14
C THR A 295 23.19 4.97 -26.39
N GLY A 296 22.73 3.89 -27.02
CA GLY A 296 23.60 2.78 -27.44
C GLY A 296 24.08 1.91 -26.28
N LEU A 297 23.34 1.87 -25.17
CA LEU A 297 23.62 0.93 -24.08
C LEU A 297 23.58 -0.51 -24.62
N LYS A 298 24.57 -1.31 -24.22
CA LYS A 298 24.66 -2.69 -24.65
C LYS A 298 23.70 -3.55 -23.85
N VAL A 299 22.58 -3.90 -24.48
CA VAL A 299 21.65 -4.91 -23.98
C VAL A 299 22.17 -6.30 -24.32
N GLY A 300 22.33 -7.13 -23.31
CA GLY A 300 22.92 -8.45 -23.47
C GLY A 300 22.63 -9.41 -22.34
N LYS A 301 23.22 -10.59 -22.45
CA LYS A 301 23.13 -11.66 -21.45
C LYS A 301 23.99 -11.34 -20.23
N ALA A 302 23.43 -11.54 -19.02
CA ALA A 302 24.19 -11.56 -17.78
C ALA A 302 25.34 -12.59 -17.83
N ARG A 303 26.59 -12.13 -17.62
CA ARG A 303 27.79 -12.98 -17.72
C ARG A 303 27.90 -13.99 -16.58
N ARG A 304 27.33 -13.69 -15.42
CA ARG A 304 27.28 -14.55 -14.23
C ARG A 304 25.91 -14.38 -13.57
N PRO A 305 25.42 -15.38 -12.80
CA PRO A 305 24.40 -15.09 -11.80
C PRO A 305 24.95 -13.93 -10.96
N VAL A 306 24.18 -12.86 -10.81
CA VAL A 306 24.60 -11.69 -10.03
C VAL A 306 25.17 -12.20 -8.70
N PRO A 307 26.40 -11.79 -8.32
CA PRO A 307 27.06 -12.33 -7.16
C PRO A 307 26.12 -12.26 -5.96
N VAL A 308 26.15 -13.32 -5.16
CA VAL A 308 25.28 -13.64 -4.01
C VAL A 308 25.44 -12.62 -2.83
N ASP A 309 26.11 -11.51 -3.11
CA ASP A 309 26.64 -10.50 -2.19
C ASP A 309 26.26 -9.07 -2.61
N THR A 310 25.15 -8.90 -3.33
CA THR A 310 24.55 -7.57 -3.55
C THR A 310 23.70 -7.14 -2.35
N SER A 311 23.17 -5.92 -2.30
CA SER A 311 22.16 -5.54 -1.29
C SER A 311 20.72 -5.75 -1.80
N TYR A 312 20.51 -6.42 -2.93
CA TYR A 312 19.16 -6.68 -3.43
C TYR A 312 18.70 -8.11 -3.12
N PHE A 313 17.69 -8.26 -2.24
CA PHE A 313 17.22 -9.56 -1.76
C PHE A 313 16.90 -10.49 -2.91
N ARG A 314 16.07 -10.08 -3.88
CA ARG A 314 15.64 -10.95 -4.98
C ARG A 314 16.77 -11.39 -5.91
N ALA A 315 17.86 -10.61 -6.01
CA ALA A 315 19.05 -11.03 -6.75
C ALA A 315 19.82 -12.14 -6.01
N ASN A 316 19.83 -12.09 -4.68
CA ASN A 316 20.56 -13.00 -3.78
C ASN A 316 19.72 -14.14 -3.22
N ALA A 317 18.42 -14.02 -3.33
CA ALA A 317 17.46 -14.92 -2.75
C ALA A 317 17.59 -16.28 -3.43
N HIS A 318 17.24 -17.30 -2.66
CA HIS A 318 17.26 -18.66 -3.15
C HIS A 318 16.28 -18.79 -4.32
N TRP A 319 16.43 -19.82 -5.14
CA TRP A 319 15.53 -20.03 -6.29
C TRP A 319 14.05 -20.13 -5.88
N PHE A 320 13.76 -20.32 -4.59
CA PHE A 320 12.41 -20.29 -4.03
C PHE A 320 11.71 -18.92 -4.18
N ASP A 321 12.49 -17.84 -4.22
CA ASP A 321 11.98 -16.47 -4.36
C ASP A 321 12.04 -15.98 -5.83
N TRP A 322 12.38 -16.88 -6.77
CA TRP A 322 12.24 -16.59 -8.19
C TRP A 322 10.76 -16.60 -8.58
N ASN A 323 10.42 -15.88 -9.65
CA ASN A 323 9.10 -15.99 -10.25
C ASN A 323 8.85 -17.44 -10.65
N PHE A 324 7.63 -17.92 -10.45
CA PHE A 324 7.27 -19.27 -10.81
C PHE A 324 5.89 -19.37 -11.43
N VAL A 325 5.71 -20.39 -12.25
CA VAL A 325 4.42 -20.75 -12.83
C VAL A 325 4.22 -22.25 -12.69
N GLN A 326 3.05 -22.62 -12.20
CA GLN A 326 2.63 -24.00 -11.97
C GLN A 326 1.61 -24.40 -13.03
N ILE A 327 1.90 -25.45 -13.78
CA ILE A 327 1.13 -25.79 -14.98
C ILE A 327 0.86 -27.29 -14.97
N GLN A 328 -0.41 -27.65 -14.80
CA GLN A 328 -0.83 -29.05 -14.89
C GLN A 328 -0.76 -29.54 -16.34
N LYS A 329 -0.61 -30.85 -16.53
CA LYS A 329 -0.65 -31.49 -17.83
C LYS A 329 -1.95 -31.11 -18.57
N GLY A 330 -1.82 -30.66 -19.82
CA GLY A 330 -2.92 -30.22 -20.68
C GLY A 330 -3.35 -28.77 -20.46
N GLN A 331 -2.86 -28.08 -19.42
CA GLN A 331 -3.25 -26.70 -19.13
C GLN A 331 -2.35 -25.66 -19.81
N THR A 332 -2.89 -24.45 -19.90
CA THR A 332 -2.20 -23.23 -20.32
C THR A 332 -2.38 -22.18 -19.24
N GLN A 333 -1.31 -21.44 -18.91
CA GLN A 333 -1.32 -20.41 -17.88
C GLN A 333 -0.66 -19.12 -18.40
N PRO A 334 -1.13 -17.92 -18.03
CA PRO A 334 -0.41 -16.68 -18.29
C PRO A 334 0.93 -16.68 -17.55
N VAL A 335 1.96 -16.07 -18.15
CA VAL A 335 3.27 -15.96 -17.52
C VAL A 335 3.94 -14.62 -17.88
N PRO A 336 4.44 -13.85 -16.90
CA PRO A 336 5.13 -12.58 -17.15
C PRO A 336 6.61 -12.82 -17.53
N LEU A 337 6.85 -13.72 -18.49
CA LEU A 337 8.21 -14.06 -18.95
C LEU A 337 8.64 -13.22 -20.15
N LEU A 338 7.70 -12.74 -20.96
CA LEU A 338 7.93 -11.86 -22.09
C LEU A 338 6.85 -10.77 -22.09
N PRO A 339 7.11 -9.58 -22.65
CA PRO A 339 6.09 -8.55 -22.82
C PRO A 339 4.81 -9.08 -23.50
N GLY A 340 3.66 -8.53 -23.11
CA GLY A 340 2.33 -8.85 -23.67
C GLY A 340 1.66 -10.11 -23.09
N ASP A 341 0.67 -10.65 -23.81
CA ASP A 341 -0.21 -11.75 -23.36
C ASP A 341 0.47 -13.13 -23.42
N THR A 342 1.72 -13.24 -22.99
CA THR A 342 2.48 -14.48 -23.09
C THR A 342 1.88 -15.56 -22.19
N VAL A 343 1.67 -16.74 -22.77
CA VAL A 343 1.18 -17.92 -22.05
C VAL A 343 2.15 -19.08 -22.16
N ILE A 344 2.09 -19.99 -21.20
CA ILE A 344 2.85 -21.23 -21.18
C ILE A 344 1.89 -22.42 -21.08
N ALA A 345 2.10 -23.41 -21.94
CA ALA A 345 1.32 -24.64 -21.98
C ALA A 345 2.16 -25.83 -21.56
N ASN A 346 1.55 -26.79 -20.87
CA ASN A 346 2.15 -28.09 -20.56
C ASN A 346 1.48 -29.17 -21.41
N ASP A 347 1.98 -29.36 -22.64
CA ASP A 347 1.50 -30.40 -23.53
C ASP A 347 2.24 -31.71 -23.25
N ASN A 348 1.54 -32.62 -22.59
CA ASN A 348 2.03 -33.96 -22.26
C ASN A 348 3.40 -33.97 -21.54
N GLY A 349 3.57 -33.08 -20.56
CA GLY A 349 4.80 -32.97 -19.76
C GLY A 349 5.89 -32.10 -20.43
N LYS A 350 5.64 -31.57 -21.63
CA LYS A 350 6.53 -30.66 -22.33
C LYS A 350 6.00 -29.24 -22.20
N LEU A 351 6.86 -28.33 -21.75
CA LEU A 351 6.53 -26.91 -21.62
C LEU A 351 6.72 -26.20 -22.96
N PHE A 352 5.70 -25.45 -23.38
CA PHE A 352 5.72 -24.61 -24.57
C PHE A 352 5.33 -23.18 -24.21
N LEU A 353 6.19 -22.22 -24.55
CA LEU A 353 5.91 -20.80 -24.41
C LEU A 353 5.25 -20.31 -25.70
N HIS A 354 4.21 -19.50 -25.58
CA HIS A 354 3.49 -18.87 -26.68
C HIS A 354 3.58 -17.35 -26.53
N PRO A 355 4.58 -16.70 -27.15
CA PRO A 355 4.72 -15.25 -27.13
C PRO A 355 3.47 -14.56 -27.70
N GLY A 356 2.90 -13.60 -26.97
CA GLY A 356 1.69 -12.89 -27.38
C GLY A 356 0.38 -13.68 -27.26
N GLY A 357 0.42 -14.91 -26.76
CA GLY A 357 -0.74 -15.75 -26.51
C GLY A 357 -0.81 -16.97 -27.43
N LYS A 358 -1.69 -17.91 -27.07
CA LYS A 358 -1.87 -19.16 -27.82
C LYS A 358 -2.39 -18.85 -29.24
N GLY A 359 -1.71 -19.36 -30.26
CA GLY A 359 -2.08 -19.17 -31.68
C GLY A 359 -1.54 -17.90 -32.35
N LYS A 360 -1.00 -16.92 -31.59
CA LYS A 360 -0.49 -15.66 -32.17
C LYS A 360 0.96 -15.70 -32.65
N GLY A 361 1.67 -16.80 -32.41
CA GLY A 361 3.07 -16.97 -32.80
C GLY A 361 3.54 -18.42 -32.70
N LYS A 362 4.74 -18.70 -33.23
CA LYS A 362 5.33 -20.04 -33.20
C LYS A 362 5.63 -20.45 -31.74
N PRO A 363 5.10 -21.57 -31.24
CA PRO A 363 5.39 -22.03 -29.88
C PRO A 363 6.88 -22.36 -29.71
N ILE A 364 7.44 -21.96 -28.57
CA ILE A 364 8.84 -22.19 -28.20
C ILE A 364 8.89 -23.30 -27.15
N ARG A 365 9.44 -24.46 -27.50
CA ARG A 365 9.61 -25.56 -26.53
C ARG A 365 10.67 -25.21 -25.48
N LEU A 366 10.25 -25.15 -24.22
CA LEU A 366 11.13 -24.89 -23.08
C LEU A 366 11.73 -26.21 -22.56
N LYS A 367 13.04 -26.38 -22.74
CA LYS A 367 13.80 -27.51 -22.16
C LYS A 367 14.37 -27.10 -20.79
N ALA A 368 13.52 -26.86 -19.80
CA ALA A 368 13.97 -26.54 -18.45
C ALA A 368 14.37 -27.83 -17.71
N GLY A 369 15.47 -27.80 -16.97
CA GLY A 369 15.91 -28.91 -16.11
C GLY A 369 16.13 -28.41 -14.69
N VAL A 370 16.52 -29.28 -13.77
CA VAL A 370 16.70 -28.94 -12.33
C VAL A 370 17.86 -27.98 -12.04
N LYS A 371 18.71 -27.70 -13.03
CA LYS A 371 19.78 -26.70 -12.96
C LYS A 371 19.35 -25.45 -13.72
N ALA A 372 19.50 -24.29 -13.10
CA ALA A 372 19.28 -23.00 -13.74
C ALA A 372 20.19 -22.84 -14.97
N LYS A 373 19.58 -22.53 -16.12
CA LYS A 373 20.28 -22.21 -17.36
C LYS A 373 19.70 -20.94 -17.95
N ILE A 374 20.56 -20.11 -18.54
CA ILE A 374 20.08 -18.96 -19.29
C ILE A 374 19.47 -19.44 -20.62
N ARG A 375 18.27 -18.96 -20.91
CA ARG A 375 17.58 -19.09 -22.19
C ARG A 375 17.52 -17.73 -22.87
N GLU A 376 17.71 -17.72 -24.19
CA GLU A 376 17.58 -16.53 -25.03
C GLU A 376 16.27 -16.62 -25.82
N PHE A 377 15.53 -15.52 -25.85
CA PHE A 377 14.36 -15.34 -26.69
C PHE A 377 14.65 -14.19 -27.65
N LYS A 378 14.66 -14.47 -28.95
CA LYS A 378 15.01 -13.52 -30.02
C LYS A 378 13.75 -12.89 -30.62
N LYS A 379 13.89 -11.70 -31.20
CA LYS A 379 12.82 -10.95 -31.88
C LYS A 379 11.61 -10.70 -30.96
N ILE A 380 11.87 -10.49 -29.68
CA ILE A 380 10.85 -10.13 -28.70
C ILE A 380 10.56 -8.64 -28.85
N ARG A 381 9.28 -8.30 -28.90
CA ARG A 381 8.81 -6.92 -28.93
C ARG A 381 8.78 -6.37 -27.52
N TYR A 382 9.55 -5.32 -27.27
CA TYR A 382 9.56 -4.54 -26.03
C TYR A 382 8.26 -3.72 -25.89
N LEU A 383 8.01 -3.19 -24.70
CA LEU A 383 6.81 -2.37 -24.43
C LEU A 383 6.76 -1.08 -25.25
N ASP A 384 7.91 -0.55 -25.65
CA ASP A 384 8.02 0.60 -26.55
C ASP A 384 7.83 0.26 -28.04
N GLY A 385 7.52 -1.02 -28.34
CA GLY A 385 7.32 -1.53 -29.68
C GLY A 385 8.61 -1.92 -30.42
N SER A 386 9.79 -1.60 -29.90
CA SER A 386 11.07 -2.02 -30.47
C SER A 386 11.26 -3.54 -30.36
N THR A 387 12.20 -4.12 -31.12
CA THR A 387 12.48 -5.56 -31.06
C THR A 387 13.92 -5.87 -30.66
N GLY A 388 14.13 -6.97 -29.94
CA GLY A 388 15.47 -7.46 -29.61
C GLY A 388 15.47 -8.84 -28.97
N SER A 389 16.54 -9.15 -28.23
CA SER A 389 16.66 -10.38 -27.46
C SER A 389 16.48 -10.12 -25.98
N VAL A 390 15.81 -11.04 -25.29
CA VAL A 390 15.73 -11.09 -23.82
C VAL A 390 16.29 -12.42 -23.34
N TRP A 391 16.86 -12.42 -22.13
CA TRP A 391 17.46 -13.60 -21.52
C TRP A 391 16.84 -13.86 -20.16
N HIS A 392 16.61 -15.13 -19.85
CA HIS A 392 16.07 -15.55 -18.54
C HIS A 392 16.89 -16.69 -17.96
N TRP A 393 17.18 -16.61 -16.67
CA TRP A 393 17.54 -17.80 -15.92
C TRP A 393 16.27 -18.65 -15.76
N MET A 394 16.33 -19.91 -16.18
CA MET A 394 15.18 -20.82 -16.10
C MET A 394 15.61 -22.17 -15.54
N MET A 395 14.78 -22.73 -14.67
CA MET A 395 14.87 -24.12 -14.24
C MET A 395 13.49 -24.72 -14.02
N GLU A 396 13.40 -26.02 -14.15
CA GLU A 396 12.25 -26.76 -13.65
C GLU A 396 12.50 -27.04 -12.16
N LYS A 397 11.52 -26.74 -11.31
CA LYS A 397 11.59 -27.09 -9.90
C LYS A 397 11.78 -28.61 -9.80
N PRO A 398 12.77 -29.10 -9.05
CA PRO A 398 12.97 -30.53 -8.90
C PRO A 398 11.73 -31.19 -8.29
N THR A 399 11.40 -32.38 -8.76
CA THR A 399 10.28 -33.18 -8.24
C THR A 399 10.47 -33.59 -6.79
N THR A 400 11.71 -33.57 -6.30
CA THR A 400 12.08 -33.79 -4.90
C THR A 400 13.17 -32.80 -4.49
N TYR A 401 12.97 -32.09 -3.38
CA TYR A 401 13.98 -31.22 -2.78
C TYR A 401 13.81 -31.14 -1.27
N THR A 402 14.89 -30.77 -0.57
CA THR A 402 14.85 -30.55 0.87
C THR A 402 14.81 -29.05 1.16
N PHE A 403 13.88 -28.62 2.00
CA PHE A 403 13.74 -27.24 2.46
C PHE A 403 13.45 -27.23 3.95
N ASN A 404 14.21 -26.48 4.75
CA ASN A 404 14.09 -26.49 6.22
C ASN A 404 14.12 -27.90 6.84
N GLY A 405 14.87 -28.84 6.25
CA GLY A 405 14.91 -30.25 6.68
C GLY A 405 13.75 -31.12 6.16
N PHE A 406 12.74 -30.54 5.52
CA PHE A 406 11.61 -31.28 4.95
C PHE A 406 11.86 -31.68 3.51
N ARG A 407 11.62 -32.95 3.20
CA ARG A 407 11.66 -33.46 1.82
C ARG A 407 10.32 -33.20 1.15
N LEU A 408 10.27 -32.20 0.28
CA LEU A 408 9.09 -31.82 -0.48
C LEU A 408 9.05 -32.58 -1.81
N ARG A 409 7.88 -33.12 -2.17
CA ARG A 409 7.64 -33.85 -3.42
C ARG A 409 6.57 -33.16 -4.25
N SER A 410 6.79 -33.04 -5.55
CA SER A 410 5.78 -32.54 -6.49
C SER A 410 4.89 -33.68 -6.97
N THR A 411 3.60 -33.40 -7.21
CA THR A 411 2.63 -34.36 -7.75
C THR A 411 2.93 -34.69 -9.21
N GLY A 412 2.62 -35.91 -9.64
CA GLY A 412 2.81 -36.35 -11.01
C GLY A 412 2.01 -35.49 -12.00
N GLY A 413 2.67 -34.96 -13.04
CA GLY A 413 2.03 -34.17 -14.10
C GLY A 413 2.08 -32.65 -13.90
N LEU A 414 2.30 -32.17 -12.68
CA LEU A 414 2.50 -30.75 -12.41
C LEU A 414 3.94 -30.35 -12.76
N LYS A 415 4.09 -29.35 -13.64
CA LYS A 415 5.38 -28.72 -13.90
C LYS A 415 5.43 -27.37 -13.21
N THR A 416 6.46 -27.13 -12.39
CA THR A 416 6.74 -25.81 -11.85
C THR A 416 7.98 -25.25 -12.54
N LEU A 417 7.79 -24.24 -13.37
CA LEU A 417 8.89 -23.52 -14.00
C LEU A 417 9.26 -22.33 -13.12
N LEU A 418 10.53 -22.23 -12.75
CA LEU A 418 11.11 -21.11 -12.01
C LEU A 418 11.93 -20.27 -12.99
N PHE A 419 11.76 -18.96 -12.93
CA PHE A 419 12.48 -18.05 -13.80
C PHE A 419 12.79 -16.71 -13.12
N ARG A 420 13.84 -16.05 -13.60
CA ARG A 420 14.14 -14.65 -13.32
C ARG A 420 14.84 -14.03 -14.52
N GLY A 421 14.82 -12.71 -14.63
CA GLY A 421 15.50 -12.04 -15.71
C GLY A 421 17.03 -12.25 -15.67
N ALA A 422 17.61 -12.29 -16.86
CA ALA A 422 19.05 -12.37 -17.12
C ALA A 422 19.47 -11.40 -18.23
N THR A 423 18.56 -10.50 -18.61
CA THR A 423 18.80 -9.40 -19.56
C THR A 423 19.45 -8.25 -18.79
N VAL A 424 20.54 -7.73 -19.34
CA VAL A 424 21.33 -6.66 -18.71
C VAL A 424 21.59 -5.57 -19.73
N ALA A 425 21.27 -4.33 -19.38
CA ALA A 425 21.71 -3.14 -20.09
C ALA A 425 23.00 -2.62 -19.45
N SER A 426 24.05 -2.38 -20.22
CA SER A 426 25.35 -1.98 -19.69
C SER A 426 25.96 -0.82 -20.47
N GLY A 427 26.62 0.09 -19.76
CA GLY A 427 27.21 1.28 -20.35
C GLY A 427 28.01 2.13 -19.36
N LYS A 428 28.27 3.38 -19.76
CA LYS A 428 28.86 4.41 -18.90
C LYS A 428 27.96 5.63 -18.85
N VAL A 429 27.75 6.18 -17.66
CA VAL A 429 26.91 7.36 -17.43
C VAL A 429 27.66 8.29 -16.51
N ARG A 430 27.80 9.57 -16.90
CA ARG A 430 28.60 10.55 -16.15
C ARG A 430 30.01 10.01 -15.79
N GLY A 431 30.58 9.19 -16.68
CA GLY A 431 31.88 8.53 -16.53
C GLY A 431 31.93 7.34 -15.56
N GLU A 432 30.80 6.94 -14.96
CA GLU A 432 30.71 5.76 -14.09
C GLU A 432 30.16 4.56 -14.87
N LYS A 433 30.73 3.37 -14.66
CA LYS A 433 30.21 2.15 -15.28
C LYS A 433 28.92 1.76 -14.57
N ILE A 434 27.89 1.44 -15.36
CA ILE A 434 26.64 0.91 -14.83
C ILE A 434 26.25 -0.41 -15.52
N GLU A 435 25.53 -1.26 -14.79
CA GLU A 435 24.76 -2.37 -15.36
C GLU A 435 23.38 -2.38 -14.71
N ILE A 436 22.35 -2.45 -15.53
CA ILE A 436 20.94 -2.45 -15.14
C ILE A 436 20.36 -3.80 -15.50
N HIS A 437 19.69 -4.42 -14.54
CA HIS A 437 19.21 -5.79 -14.65
C HIS A 437 17.69 -5.78 -14.58
N ASP A 438 17.06 -6.27 -15.64
CA ASP A 438 15.66 -6.66 -15.66
C ASP A 438 15.52 -7.84 -14.71
N ALA A 439 15.02 -7.60 -13.50
CA ALA A 439 15.07 -8.61 -12.43
C ALA A 439 13.87 -9.57 -12.51
N ASN A 440 12.69 -9.02 -12.84
CA ASN A 440 11.46 -9.80 -12.95
C ASN A 440 11.40 -10.58 -14.27
N GLY A 441 12.22 -10.20 -15.26
CA GLY A 441 12.27 -10.81 -16.58
C GLY A 441 11.11 -10.41 -17.47
N ASN A 442 10.44 -9.29 -17.26
CA ASN A 442 9.32 -8.88 -18.09
C ASN A 442 9.77 -8.21 -19.40
N GLY A 443 11.08 -8.05 -19.61
CA GLY A 443 11.65 -7.37 -20.77
C GLY A 443 11.61 -5.85 -20.65
N SER A 444 11.31 -5.29 -19.49
CA SER A 444 11.42 -3.85 -19.21
C SER A 444 12.60 -3.59 -18.28
N PHE A 445 13.20 -2.41 -18.39
CA PHE A 445 14.30 -1.97 -17.51
C PHE A 445 13.94 -0.77 -16.63
N ASN A 446 12.69 -0.29 -16.73
CA ASN A 446 12.20 0.90 -16.04
C ASN A 446 11.26 0.56 -14.87
N ASP A 447 11.30 -0.67 -14.36
CA ASP A 447 10.51 -1.06 -13.20
C ASP A 447 11.23 -0.68 -11.89
N PHE A 448 11.01 0.56 -11.44
CA PHE A 448 11.57 1.06 -10.18
C PHE A 448 11.20 0.17 -8.99
N GLY A 449 12.16 -0.08 -8.11
CA GLY A 449 12.01 -0.97 -6.95
C GLY A 449 12.00 -2.46 -7.27
N VAL A 450 11.84 -2.85 -8.53
CA VAL A 450 11.83 -4.25 -8.97
C VAL A 450 13.13 -4.60 -9.69
N ASP A 451 13.52 -3.79 -10.66
CA ASP A 451 14.83 -3.90 -11.30
C ASP A 451 15.92 -3.42 -10.36
N PHE A 452 17.17 -3.70 -10.71
CA PHE A 452 18.30 -3.19 -9.93
C PHE A 452 19.41 -2.65 -10.81
N ILE A 453 20.11 -1.67 -10.27
CA ILE A 453 21.27 -1.04 -10.88
C ILE A 453 22.52 -1.41 -10.09
N THR A 454 23.57 -1.71 -10.84
CA THR A 454 24.92 -1.81 -10.30
C THR A 454 25.74 -0.64 -10.80
N THR A 455 26.49 0.00 -9.91
CA THR A 455 27.37 1.14 -10.22
C THR A 455 28.79 0.85 -9.72
N GLY A 456 29.79 1.37 -10.43
CA GLY A 456 31.21 1.20 -10.05
C GLY A 456 31.85 -0.09 -10.59
N LYS A 457 32.99 -0.47 -9.99
CA LYS A 457 33.81 -1.62 -10.44
C LYS A 457 34.39 -2.41 -9.26
N GLY A 458 34.53 -3.72 -9.46
CA GLY A 458 35.23 -4.61 -8.53
C GLY A 458 34.58 -4.67 -7.16
N LYS A 459 35.39 -4.60 -6.09
CA LYS A 459 34.90 -4.62 -4.70
C LYS A 459 34.08 -3.37 -4.31
N LYS A 460 34.19 -2.29 -5.09
CA LYS A 460 33.42 -1.04 -4.88
C LYS A 460 32.10 -1.04 -5.65
N THR A 461 31.76 -2.12 -6.36
CA THR A 461 30.48 -2.20 -7.07
C THR A 461 29.35 -2.14 -6.05
N LYS A 462 28.53 -1.09 -6.15
CA LYS A 462 27.27 -0.99 -5.41
C LYS A 462 26.18 -1.63 -6.25
N CYS A 463 25.26 -2.32 -5.60
CA CYS A 463 24.06 -2.86 -6.24
C CYS A 463 22.88 -2.42 -5.40
N GLN A 464 21.91 -1.77 -5.99
CA GLN A 464 20.74 -1.23 -5.30
C GLN A 464 19.50 -1.40 -6.17
N PRO A 465 18.29 -1.43 -5.58
CA PRO A 465 17.06 -1.36 -6.34
C PRO A 465 17.09 -0.17 -7.30
N MET A 466 16.50 -0.35 -8.48
CA MET A 466 16.36 0.71 -9.44
C MET A 466 15.53 1.83 -8.81
N SER A 467 16.02 3.05 -8.92
CA SER A 467 15.46 4.20 -8.23
C SER A 467 15.45 5.41 -9.15
N LYS A 468 14.41 6.22 -9.05
CA LYS A 468 14.31 7.48 -9.79
C LYS A 468 15.42 8.47 -9.43
N TYR A 469 15.93 8.41 -8.21
CA TYR A 469 17.09 9.20 -7.80
C TYR A 469 18.25 8.29 -7.44
N ILE A 470 19.40 8.55 -8.06
CA ILE A 470 20.62 7.77 -7.86
C ILE A 470 21.79 8.68 -7.51
N THR A 471 22.78 8.12 -6.80
CA THR A 471 24.05 8.80 -6.55
C THR A 471 25.11 8.27 -7.51
N LEU A 472 25.72 9.15 -8.29
CA LEU A 472 26.88 8.84 -9.16
C LEU A 472 28.05 9.70 -8.73
N LYS A 473 29.20 9.08 -8.44
CA LYS A 473 30.41 9.75 -7.90
C LYS A 473 30.13 10.72 -6.73
N GLY A 474 29.14 10.41 -5.88
CA GLY A 474 28.77 11.23 -4.73
C GLY A 474 27.80 12.38 -5.02
N LEU A 475 27.36 12.57 -6.27
CA LEU A 475 26.37 13.60 -6.65
C LEU A 475 24.99 12.97 -6.92
N PHE A 476 23.93 13.70 -6.63
CA PHE A 476 22.54 13.23 -6.81
C PHE A 476 22.01 13.53 -8.21
N TYR A 477 21.42 12.53 -8.86
CA TYR A 477 20.83 12.67 -10.18
C TYR A 477 19.42 12.12 -10.20
N GLU A 478 18.53 12.80 -10.93
CA GLU A 478 17.34 12.15 -11.45
C GLU A 478 17.73 11.20 -12.57
N PHE A 479 17.08 10.04 -12.60
CA PHE A 479 17.38 8.93 -13.48
C PHE A 479 16.12 8.47 -14.22
N LYS A 480 16.27 8.29 -15.52
CA LYS A 480 15.28 7.65 -16.40
C LYS A 480 15.98 6.65 -17.29
N ILE A 481 15.31 5.55 -17.59
CA ILE A 481 15.73 4.57 -18.58
C ILE A 481 14.53 4.18 -19.42
N ASP A 482 14.77 3.99 -20.71
CA ASP A 482 13.75 3.50 -21.62
C ASP A 482 13.46 2.02 -21.34
N ALA A 483 12.22 1.59 -21.58
CA ALA A 483 11.79 0.22 -21.30
C ALA A 483 12.70 -0.83 -21.97
N ASN A 484 13.23 -0.54 -23.16
CA ASN A 484 14.13 -1.44 -23.89
C ASN A 484 15.59 -1.48 -23.36
N GLY A 485 15.92 -0.62 -22.40
CA GLY A 485 17.25 -0.52 -21.79
C GLY A 485 18.36 0.03 -22.69
N ARG A 486 18.05 0.62 -23.84
CA ARG A 486 19.03 1.10 -24.84
C ARG A 486 19.45 2.55 -24.64
N ALA A 487 18.60 3.35 -24.02
CA ALA A 487 18.88 4.73 -23.69
C ALA A 487 18.52 5.01 -22.24
N LEU A 488 19.34 5.85 -21.59
CA LEU A 488 19.06 6.38 -20.27
C LEU A 488 19.34 7.87 -20.26
N ARG A 489 18.70 8.57 -19.33
CA ARG A 489 18.80 10.01 -19.15
C ARG A 489 19.10 10.30 -17.69
N THR A 490 20.02 11.23 -17.45
CA THR A 490 20.31 11.75 -16.10
C THR A 490 20.40 13.27 -16.10
N ARG A 491 19.80 13.91 -15.10
CA ARG A 491 20.02 15.33 -14.81
C ARG A 491 20.36 15.52 -13.33
N PRO A 492 21.18 16.53 -12.98
CA PRO A 492 21.34 16.95 -11.58
C PRO A 492 19.99 17.07 -10.89
N TYR A 493 19.89 16.61 -9.64
CA TYR A 493 18.66 16.74 -8.86
C TYR A 493 18.66 18.07 -8.12
N ASP A 494 17.83 19.04 -8.50
CA ASP A 494 17.78 20.36 -7.88
C ASP A 494 16.86 20.48 -6.66
N GLY A 495 16.18 19.39 -6.29
CA GLY A 495 15.24 19.40 -5.18
C GLY A 495 15.89 19.33 -3.80
N PRO A 496 15.06 19.44 -2.74
CA PRO A 496 15.54 19.41 -1.37
C PRO A 496 16.11 18.03 -1.00
N ILE A 497 17.29 18.04 -0.39
CA ILE A 497 17.91 16.86 0.21
C ILE A 497 18.12 17.08 1.71
N ALA A 498 18.17 15.98 2.45
CA ALA A 498 18.47 15.99 3.87
C ALA A 498 19.43 14.85 4.23
N PRO A 499 20.27 15.04 5.26
CA PRO A 499 21.12 13.99 5.77
C PRO A 499 20.31 13.02 6.62
N LEU A 500 20.56 11.73 6.42
CA LEU A 500 19.93 10.60 7.10
C LEU A 500 21.01 9.70 7.70
N LYS A 501 20.92 9.45 9.01
CA LYS A 501 21.64 8.41 9.73
C LYS A 501 20.71 7.21 9.97
N PHE A 502 21.25 6.00 9.86
CA PHE A 502 20.51 4.78 10.14
C PHE A 502 21.13 4.03 11.31
N ASP A 503 20.38 3.93 12.41
CA ASP A 503 20.81 3.16 13.58
C ASP A 503 20.16 1.77 13.52
N TYR A 504 21.00 0.74 13.52
CA TYR A 504 20.56 -0.64 13.54
C TYR A 504 21.35 -1.43 14.58
N LYS A 505 20.64 -2.21 15.41
CA LYS A 505 21.26 -3.05 16.46
C LYS A 505 20.71 -4.47 16.39
N ALA A 506 21.59 -5.43 16.18
CA ALA A 506 21.32 -6.87 16.30
C ALA A 506 22.65 -7.62 16.37
N ASN A 507 22.60 -8.93 16.62
CA ASN A 507 23.79 -9.79 16.54
C ASN A 507 24.31 -10.01 15.11
N SER A 508 23.57 -9.58 14.08
CA SER A 508 23.98 -9.70 12.68
C SER A 508 23.51 -8.49 11.88
N LYS A 509 24.44 -7.86 11.15
CA LYS A 509 24.15 -6.74 10.25
C LYS A 509 23.33 -7.27 9.05
N PRO A 510 22.22 -6.61 8.68
CA PRO A 510 21.51 -6.91 7.45
C PRO A 510 22.42 -6.72 6.25
N SER A 511 22.22 -7.52 5.23
CA SER A 511 22.87 -7.30 3.93
C SER A 511 22.22 -6.12 3.20
N ALA A 512 20.95 -5.80 3.52
CA ALA A 512 20.26 -4.61 3.04
C ALA A 512 19.05 -4.26 3.90
N MET A 513 18.70 -2.98 3.88
CA MET A 513 17.48 -2.42 4.48
C MET A 513 16.96 -1.34 3.53
N ILE A 514 16.03 -1.70 2.65
CA ILE A 514 15.54 -0.84 1.58
C ILE A 514 14.39 0.03 2.11
N ALA A 515 14.51 1.33 1.90
CA ALA A 515 13.42 2.29 2.06
C ALA A 515 13.01 2.86 0.69
N HIS A 516 11.80 3.41 0.64
CA HIS A 516 11.29 4.08 -0.54
C HIS A 516 10.47 5.32 -0.19
N GLY A 517 10.33 6.26 -1.14
CA GLY A 517 9.42 7.39 -0.99
C GLY A 517 7.96 6.93 -0.82
N SER A 518 7.15 7.70 -0.11
CA SER A 518 5.71 7.45 0.02
C SER A 518 4.91 8.24 -1.01
N ALA A 519 3.74 7.71 -1.42
CA ALA A 519 2.58 8.29 -2.15
C ALA A 519 2.83 9.33 -3.28
N ALA A 520 3.65 10.33 -3.03
CA ALA A 520 4.20 11.30 -3.97
C ALA A 520 5.16 10.73 -4.99
N ASP A 521 6.04 9.83 -4.55
CA ASP A 521 7.11 9.29 -5.37
C ASP A 521 7.54 7.93 -4.82
N ASP A 522 6.74 6.90 -5.10
CA ASP A 522 7.05 5.53 -4.73
C ASP A 522 8.16 4.91 -5.58
N SER A 523 8.67 5.64 -6.57
CA SER A 523 9.76 5.22 -7.47
C SER A 523 11.16 5.54 -6.94
N TYR A 524 11.27 6.26 -5.83
CA TYR A 524 12.54 6.53 -5.16
C TYR A 524 12.85 5.42 -4.14
N TYR A 525 13.95 4.69 -4.36
CA TYR A 525 14.44 3.62 -3.49
C TYR A 525 15.89 3.88 -3.05
N TYR A 526 16.23 3.50 -1.82
CA TYR A 526 17.59 3.57 -1.30
C TYR A 526 17.82 2.55 -0.19
N ASP A 527 19.09 2.22 0.02
CA ASP A 527 19.51 1.25 1.04
C ASP A 527 19.99 1.98 2.30
N LEU A 528 19.22 1.87 3.38
CA LEU A 528 19.51 2.43 4.70
C LEU A 528 20.84 1.90 5.25
N MET A 529 21.32 0.74 4.82
CA MET A 529 22.61 0.21 5.25
C MET A 529 23.79 1.12 4.85
N GLN A 530 23.62 1.98 3.84
CA GLN A 530 24.61 2.99 3.45
C GLN A 530 24.72 4.15 4.45
N ALA A 531 23.74 4.29 5.36
CA ALA A 531 23.67 5.34 6.38
C ALA A 531 24.10 4.89 7.79
N VAL A 532 24.61 3.66 7.95
CA VAL A 532 24.99 3.11 9.27
C VAL A 532 26.27 3.73 9.78
N ASP A 533 27.32 3.68 8.96
CA ASP A 533 28.67 4.06 9.38
C ASP A 533 28.90 5.58 9.21
N SER A 534 28.10 6.22 8.35
CA SER A 534 28.12 7.67 8.09
C SER A 534 26.76 8.12 7.59
N PRO A 535 26.28 9.34 7.92
CA PRO A 535 25.05 9.87 7.33
C PRO A 535 25.12 9.84 5.80
N MET A 536 23.99 9.55 5.17
CA MET A 536 23.83 9.64 3.72
C MET A 536 22.81 10.71 3.37
N TRP A 537 22.96 11.34 2.22
CA TRP A 537 21.96 12.28 1.73
C TRP A 537 20.82 11.52 1.08
N VAL A 538 19.59 12.00 1.29
CA VAL A 538 18.37 11.47 0.68
C VAL A 538 17.46 12.63 0.28
N VAL A 539 16.53 12.38 -0.64
CA VAL A 539 15.43 13.33 -0.92
C VAL A 539 14.59 13.52 0.34
N ALA A 540 14.23 14.77 0.65
CA ALA A 540 13.36 15.07 1.79
C ALA A 540 11.90 14.63 1.54
N GLY A 541 11.15 14.39 2.62
CA GLY A 541 9.74 14.00 2.57
C GLY A 541 9.43 12.75 3.40
N VAL A 542 8.30 12.10 3.09
CA VAL A 542 7.84 10.92 3.84
C VAL A 542 8.27 9.65 3.13
N HIS A 543 8.94 8.75 3.86
CA HIS A 543 9.49 7.50 3.37
C HIS A 543 8.92 6.30 4.12
N ASN A 544 8.81 5.17 3.44
CA ASN A 544 8.42 3.90 4.04
C ASN A 544 9.58 2.91 4.00
N PHE A 545 9.69 2.08 5.03
CA PHE A 545 10.50 0.87 4.93
C PHE A 545 9.82 -0.12 3.96
N HIS A 546 10.59 -0.60 2.99
CA HIS A 546 10.12 -1.52 1.95
C HIS A 546 10.34 -2.97 2.40
N GLU A 547 11.61 -3.36 2.48
CA GLU A 547 12.05 -4.69 2.90
C GLU A 547 13.51 -4.67 3.30
N GLY A 548 13.96 -5.71 3.98
CA GLY A 548 15.35 -5.91 4.33
C GLY A 548 15.65 -7.40 4.44
N TYR A 549 16.92 -7.74 4.59
CA TYR A 549 17.27 -9.13 4.81
C TYR A 549 18.62 -9.28 5.51
N ILE A 550 18.68 -10.31 6.36
CA ILE A 550 19.93 -10.78 6.95
C ILE A 550 20.34 -12.03 6.19
N ALA A 551 21.60 -12.08 5.78
CA ALA A 551 22.14 -13.25 5.11
C ALA A 551 23.47 -13.65 5.75
N ARG A 552 23.46 -14.73 6.54
CA ARG A 552 24.60 -15.18 7.34
C ARG A 552 25.07 -16.58 6.94
N GLY A 553 26.37 -16.76 6.76
CA GLY A 553 26.95 -18.03 6.34
C GLY A 553 27.16 -18.11 4.82
N LYS A 554 27.61 -19.27 4.34
CA LYS A 554 27.97 -19.49 2.92
C LYS A 554 27.25 -20.70 2.35
N GLY A 555 26.96 -20.65 1.04
CA GLY A 555 26.37 -21.76 0.28
C GLY A 555 25.02 -22.23 0.84
N MET A 556 24.82 -23.55 0.87
CA MET A 556 23.58 -24.18 1.34
C MET A 556 23.31 -24.01 2.85
N LYS A 557 24.33 -23.59 3.63
CA LYS A 557 24.20 -23.29 5.07
C LYS A 557 23.95 -21.80 5.33
N ARG A 558 23.70 -21.00 4.28
CA ARG A 558 23.37 -19.58 4.43
C ARG A 558 21.99 -19.44 5.05
N GLN A 559 21.93 -18.91 6.26
CA GLN A 559 20.69 -18.50 6.91
C GLN A 559 20.28 -17.16 6.32
N THR A 560 19.12 -17.13 5.68
CA THR A 560 18.49 -15.89 5.24
C THR A 560 17.29 -15.62 6.13
N LEU A 561 17.12 -14.37 6.54
CA LEU A 561 15.95 -13.87 7.27
C LEU A 561 15.38 -12.70 6.49
N TRP A 562 14.13 -12.80 6.05
CA TRP A 562 13.43 -11.71 5.37
C TRP A 562 12.78 -10.77 6.39
N ILE A 563 13.06 -9.49 6.24
CA ILE A 563 12.52 -8.39 7.04
C ILE A 563 11.49 -7.66 6.17
N ARG A 564 10.24 -7.63 6.62
CA ARG A 564 9.11 -7.02 5.90
C ARG A 564 8.71 -5.73 6.59
N LYS A 565 7.97 -4.86 5.89
CA LYS A 565 7.39 -3.65 6.46
C LYS A 565 6.72 -3.87 7.83
N GLY A 566 5.92 -4.93 7.96
CA GLY A 566 5.23 -5.23 9.22
C GLY A 566 4.33 -4.06 9.65
N ARG A 567 4.60 -3.53 10.85
CA ARG A 567 3.96 -2.36 11.46
C ARG A 567 4.78 -1.08 11.32
N ALA A 568 5.85 -1.10 10.51
CA ALA A 568 6.74 0.03 10.39
C ALA A 568 5.99 1.26 9.87
N ARG A 569 6.09 2.34 10.62
CA ARG A 569 5.50 3.63 10.28
C ARG A 569 6.37 4.34 9.24
N ALA A 570 5.75 5.23 8.49
CA ALA A 570 6.50 6.09 7.60
C ALA A 570 7.41 7.02 8.42
N LYS A 571 8.60 7.30 7.89
CA LYS A 571 9.58 8.22 8.46
C LYS A 571 9.56 9.51 7.65
N GLU A 572 9.30 10.61 8.32
CA GLU A 572 9.49 11.93 7.75
C GLU A 572 10.97 12.34 7.83
N ILE A 573 11.47 12.88 6.72
CA ILE A 573 12.83 13.34 6.52
C ILE A 573 12.75 14.84 6.23
N LEU A 574 13.19 15.65 7.20
CA LEU A 574 13.11 17.11 7.13
C LEU A 574 14.44 17.71 6.66
N VAL A 575 14.34 18.77 5.86
CA VAL A 575 15.49 19.55 5.37
C VAL A 575 16.17 20.27 6.53
N GLY A 576 17.49 20.44 6.45
CA GLY A 576 18.26 21.26 7.39
C GLY A 576 18.61 20.58 8.72
N GLN A 577 18.21 19.33 8.95
CA GLN A 577 18.53 18.58 10.16
C GLN A 577 19.06 17.17 9.86
N LEU A 578 19.86 16.62 10.79
CA LEU A 578 20.25 15.21 10.74
C LEU A 578 19.08 14.32 11.14
N ASN A 579 18.48 13.65 10.17
CA ASN A 579 17.39 12.72 10.42
C ASN A 579 17.97 11.38 10.88
N THR A 580 17.47 10.81 11.97
CA THR A 580 17.87 9.47 12.43
C THR A 580 16.71 8.50 12.26
N TRP A 581 16.96 7.35 11.62
CA TRP A 581 16.00 6.26 11.47
C TRP A 581 16.52 5.03 12.23
N LYS A 582 15.79 4.61 13.26
CA LYS A 582 16.15 3.48 14.12
C LYS A 582 15.35 2.23 13.75
N MET A 583 16.03 1.09 13.58
CA MET A 583 15.40 -0.22 13.31
C MET A 583 16.16 -1.36 14.02
N GLY A 584 15.61 -2.56 13.97
CA GLY A 584 16.10 -3.72 14.71
C GLY A 584 15.93 -3.51 16.20
N GLY A 585 17.01 -3.68 16.96
CA GLY A 585 17.05 -3.41 18.40
C GLY A 585 17.52 -2.01 18.77
N ALA A 586 17.60 -1.06 17.82
CA ALA A 586 18.24 0.25 18.06
C ALA A 586 17.31 1.31 18.68
N GLY A 587 15.99 1.13 18.58
CA GLY A 587 15.01 2.02 19.20
C GLY A 587 14.46 1.49 20.53
N ASP A 588 13.56 2.27 21.10
CA ASP A 588 12.89 1.93 22.35
C ASP A 588 12.08 0.63 22.17
N GLY A 589 12.17 -0.25 23.17
CA GLY A 589 11.53 -1.59 23.14
C GLY A 589 12.30 -2.67 22.38
N GLY A 590 13.30 -2.32 21.55
CA GLY A 590 14.14 -3.29 20.86
C GLY A 590 13.35 -4.29 20.00
N PHE A 591 13.70 -5.58 20.08
CA PHE A 591 12.94 -6.66 19.43
C PHE A 591 11.82 -7.18 20.34
N VAL A 592 10.61 -7.31 19.80
CA VAL A 592 9.42 -7.71 20.56
C VAL A 592 8.64 -8.81 19.84
N PHE A 593 8.19 -9.81 20.60
CA PHE A 593 7.22 -10.79 20.10
C PHE A 593 5.80 -10.25 20.16
N HIS A 594 5.03 -10.55 19.12
CA HIS A 594 3.58 -10.40 19.11
C HIS A 594 2.98 -11.78 18.86
N PHE A 595 2.01 -12.16 19.68
CA PHE A 595 1.34 -13.45 19.60
C PHE A 595 -0.05 -13.36 20.22
N LYS A 596 -0.86 -14.39 19.99
CA LYS A 596 -2.16 -14.58 20.65
C LYS A 596 -2.11 -15.86 21.47
N SER A 597 -2.75 -15.82 22.62
CA SER A 597 -3.04 -16.99 23.44
C SER A 597 -4.52 -17.03 23.76
N GLU A 598 -5.10 -18.22 23.74
CA GLU A 598 -6.52 -18.44 24.04
C GLU A 598 -6.70 -19.70 24.88
N THR A 599 -7.80 -19.79 25.61
CA THR A 599 -8.19 -21.00 26.33
C THR A 599 -9.04 -21.91 25.45
N ARG A 600 -8.65 -23.17 25.27
CA ARG A 600 -9.47 -24.21 24.61
C ARG A 600 -9.82 -25.34 25.56
N LYS A 601 -11.07 -25.79 25.52
CA LYS A 601 -11.50 -26.99 26.24
C LYS A 601 -11.25 -28.23 25.38
N GLU A 602 -10.38 -29.12 25.84
CA GLU A 602 -10.10 -30.40 25.20
C GLU A 602 -10.24 -31.53 26.23
N LYS A 603 -11.13 -32.50 25.96
CA LYS A 603 -11.40 -33.64 26.86
C LYS A 603 -11.66 -33.20 28.32
N GLY A 604 -12.44 -32.14 28.50
CA GLY A 604 -12.80 -31.58 29.82
C GLY A 604 -11.71 -30.75 30.51
N LYS A 605 -10.52 -30.56 29.89
CA LYS A 605 -9.44 -29.72 30.42
C LYS A 605 -9.37 -28.40 29.67
N SER A 606 -9.18 -27.30 30.38
CA SER A 606 -8.92 -25.97 29.82
C SER A 606 -7.42 -25.82 29.59
N LEU A 607 -7.00 -25.80 28.33
CA LEU A 607 -5.61 -25.68 27.90
C LEU A 607 -5.37 -24.29 27.31
N ILE A 608 -4.21 -23.72 27.61
CA ILE A 608 -3.76 -22.48 26.97
C ILE A 608 -3.12 -22.86 25.64
N VAL A 609 -3.63 -22.30 24.55
CA VAL A 609 -3.18 -22.57 23.18
C VAL A 609 -2.57 -21.31 22.58
N ILE A 610 -1.39 -21.46 21.99
CA ILE A 610 -0.66 -20.42 21.26
C ILE A 610 -0.48 -20.90 19.83
N THR A 611 -1.19 -20.26 18.91
CA THR A 611 -1.12 -20.63 17.49
C THR A 611 0.21 -20.19 16.89
N GLY A 612 0.93 -21.13 16.28
CA GLY A 612 2.26 -20.88 15.72
C GLY A 612 2.33 -19.71 14.73
N LYS A 613 1.35 -19.63 13.82
CA LYS A 613 1.24 -18.57 12.80
C LYS A 613 1.02 -17.16 13.37
N ASP A 614 0.53 -17.08 14.61
CA ASP A 614 0.29 -15.80 15.28
C ASP A 614 1.55 -15.29 15.98
N VAL A 615 2.55 -16.15 16.20
CA VAL A 615 3.85 -15.76 16.74
C VAL A 615 4.61 -15.00 15.66
N LYS A 616 4.85 -13.72 15.90
CA LYS A 616 5.58 -12.80 15.01
C LYS A 616 6.63 -12.05 15.80
N LEU A 617 7.72 -11.71 15.12
CA LEU A 617 8.81 -10.94 15.70
C LEU A 617 8.93 -9.59 15.00
N PHE A 618 8.90 -8.52 15.78
CA PHE A 618 9.04 -7.15 15.31
C PHE A 618 10.29 -6.49 15.88
N GLY A 619 10.92 -5.61 15.10
CA GLY A 619 11.94 -4.69 15.62
C GLY A 619 11.33 -3.36 16.08
N SER A 620 12.18 -2.48 16.61
CA SER A 620 11.78 -1.20 17.21
C SER A 620 11.16 -0.24 16.21
N GLY A 621 11.52 -0.37 14.92
CA GLY A 621 10.92 0.40 13.84
C GLY A 621 9.55 -0.11 13.42
N GLY A 622 9.08 -1.23 13.97
CA GLY A 622 7.86 -1.93 13.60
C GLY A 622 8.02 -2.94 12.46
N GLU A 623 9.22 -3.13 11.93
CA GLU A 623 9.49 -4.08 10.85
C GLU A 623 9.41 -5.54 11.32
N GLU A 624 8.85 -6.43 10.48
CA GLU A 624 8.58 -7.84 10.82
C GLU A 624 9.70 -8.77 10.33
N TYR A 625 10.22 -9.62 11.20
CA TYR A 625 11.26 -10.61 10.91
C TYR A 625 10.59 -11.96 10.60
N ALA A 626 10.08 -12.09 9.37
CA ALA A 626 8.98 -13.01 9.05
C ALA A 626 9.40 -14.44 8.65
N ARG A 627 10.46 -14.60 7.82
CA ARG A 627 10.78 -15.89 7.19
C ARG A 627 12.26 -16.20 7.26
N SER A 628 12.62 -17.35 7.81
CA SER A 628 13.99 -17.85 7.77
C SER A 628 14.10 -19.18 7.01
N MET A 629 15.00 -19.22 6.02
CA MET A 629 15.23 -20.41 5.20
C MET A 629 16.04 -21.50 5.87
N LEU A 630 16.54 -21.28 7.10
CA LEU A 630 17.19 -22.31 7.90
C LEU A 630 16.56 -22.39 9.30
N GLY A 631 15.23 -22.33 9.33
CA GLY A 631 14.44 -22.62 10.52
C GLY A 631 13.66 -21.43 11.06
N VAL A 632 12.58 -21.77 11.75
CA VAL A 632 11.67 -20.86 12.44
C VAL A 632 12.28 -20.42 13.78
N TYR A 633 11.95 -19.24 14.27
CA TYR A 633 12.27 -18.91 15.66
C TYR A 633 11.48 -19.83 16.59
N LEU A 634 12.12 -20.40 17.60
CA LEU A 634 11.49 -21.33 18.53
C LEU A 634 11.56 -20.74 19.94
N PRO A 635 10.59 -19.88 20.32
CA PRO A 635 10.61 -19.26 21.63
C PRO A 635 10.30 -20.30 22.72
N ASP A 636 10.94 -20.10 23.87
CA ASP A 636 10.52 -20.63 25.15
C ASP A 636 9.29 -19.82 25.62
N VAL A 637 8.20 -20.52 25.91
CA VAL A 637 6.95 -19.98 26.41
C VAL A 637 6.89 -20.18 27.92
N GLN A 638 6.67 -19.08 28.62
CA GLN A 638 6.46 -19.05 30.06
C GLN A 638 5.01 -18.65 30.32
N ILE A 639 4.34 -19.37 31.23
CA ILE A 639 2.96 -19.06 31.62
C ILE A 639 2.89 -18.96 33.14
N ARG A 640 2.21 -17.92 33.64
CA ARG A 640 1.89 -17.74 35.07
C ARG A 640 0.39 -17.66 35.30
N LYS A 641 -0.04 -17.97 36.53
CA LYS A 641 -1.43 -17.74 36.98
C LYS A 641 -1.60 -16.29 37.41
N GLY A 642 -2.64 -15.61 36.90
CA GLY A 642 -2.89 -14.20 37.14
C GLY A 642 -1.77 -13.29 36.64
N LYS A 643 -1.90 -11.99 36.95
CA LYS A 643 -0.93 -10.98 36.55
C LYS A 643 0.40 -11.07 37.30
N ASP A 644 0.47 -11.56 38.53
CA ASP A 644 1.72 -11.51 39.33
C ASP A 644 2.14 -12.86 39.92
N GLY A 645 1.48 -13.96 39.52
CA GLY A 645 1.78 -15.29 40.05
C GLY A 645 3.10 -15.90 39.54
N PRO A 646 3.52 -17.02 40.13
CA PRO A 646 4.72 -17.73 39.70
C PRO A 646 4.55 -18.35 38.31
N VAL A 647 5.68 -18.50 37.59
CA VAL A 647 5.72 -19.23 36.33
C VAL A 647 5.45 -20.70 36.58
N VAL A 648 4.34 -21.21 36.07
CA VAL A 648 3.86 -22.59 36.27
C VAL A 648 4.04 -23.48 35.05
N VAL A 649 4.37 -22.92 33.89
CA VAL A 649 4.74 -23.64 32.66
C VAL A 649 5.97 -22.98 32.06
N ARG A 650 6.96 -23.79 31.66
CA ARG A 650 8.12 -23.39 30.86
C ARG A 650 8.31 -24.45 29.78
N ASP A 651 7.80 -24.17 28.60
CA ASP A 651 7.82 -25.10 27.47
C ASP A 651 8.41 -24.41 26.25
N LYS A 652 9.07 -25.18 25.39
CA LYS A 652 9.64 -24.65 24.15
C LYS A 652 8.72 -24.94 22.98
N MET A 653 8.42 -23.93 22.16
CA MET A 653 7.73 -24.17 20.90
C MET A 653 8.59 -25.05 19.99
N ARG A 654 7.95 -25.94 19.25
CA ARG A 654 8.63 -26.92 18.39
C ARG A 654 8.65 -26.45 16.94
N SER A 655 9.61 -26.95 16.17
CA SER A 655 9.53 -26.84 14.72
C SER A 655 8.30 -27.58 14.19
N PRO A 656 7.74 -27.15 13.04
CA PRO A 656 6.73 -27.93 12.36
C PRO A 656 7.27 -29.33 12.03
N GLU A 657 6.39 -30.30 11.87
CA GLU A 657 6.67 -31.66 11.44
C GLU A 657 6.04 -31.90 10.05
N THR A 658 6.36 -33.00 9.39
CA THR A 658 5.79 -33.32 8.06
C THR A 658 4.26 -33.32 8.07
N ALA A 659 3.64 -33.75 9.17
CA ALA A 659 2.19 -33.72 9.33
C ALA A 659 1.61 -32.30 9.26
N ASP A 660 2.28 -31.32 9.89
CA ASP A 660 1.85 -29.92 9.86
C ASP A 660 1.96 -29.33 8.43
N LEU A 661 2.93 -29.79 7.63
CA LEU A 661 3.08 -29.37 6.24
C LEU A 661 2.05 -29.97 5.29
N ASN A 662 1.52 -31.15 5.62
CA ASN A 662 0.47 -31.78 4.84
C ASN A 662 -0.86 -31.03 4.97
N GLU A 663 -1.08 -30.30 6.07
CA GLU A 663 -2.21 -29.38 6.21
C GLU A 663 -2.02 -28.13 5.33
N THR A 664 -0.84 -27.50 5.43
CA THR A 664 -0.45 -26.39 4.57
C THR A 664 1.07 -26.22 4.54
N THR A 665 1.63 -26.00 3.35
CA THR A 665 3.06 -25.73 3.20
C THR A 665 3.50 -24.45 3.89
N ASP A 666 2.58 -23.52 4.18
CA ASP A 666 2.91 -22.28 4.89
C ASP A 666 3.34 -22.53 6.34
N ASN A 667 2.97 -23.66 6.93
CA ASN A 667 3.36 -24.02 8.29
C ASN A 667 4.90 -24.15 8.44
N MET A 668 5.66 -24.33 7.35
CA MET A 668 7.13 -24.39 7.42
C MET A 668 7.80 -23.09 7.88
N TRP A 669 7.05 -21.98 7.87
CA TRP A 669 7.54 -20.65 8.23
C TRP A 669 7.25 -20.26 9.66
N PHE A 670 6.48 -21.06 10.39
CA PHE A 670 6.02 -20.75 11.74
C PHE A 670 6.39 -21.87 12.72
N PRO A 671 6.53 -21.56 14.01
CA PRO A 671 6.55 -22.59 15.05
C PRO A 671 5.31 -23.49 14.95
N LYS A 672 5.39 -24.72 15.46
CA LYS A 672 4.21 -25.56 15.66
C LYS A 672 3.31 -24.96 16.75
N THR A 673 1.99 -24.98 16.55
CA THR A 673 1.03 -24.60 17.58
C THR A 673 1.31 -25.33 18.89
N MET A 674 1.36 -24.58 19.98
CA MET A 674 1.66 -25.10 21.31
C MET A 674 0.39 -25.11 22.15
N SER A 675 0.13 -26.22 22.85
CA SER A 675 -0.90 -26.33 23.88
C SER A 675 -0.24 -26.68 25.20
N ALA A 676 -0.40 -25.84 26.22
CA ALA A 676 0.09 -26.12 27.56
C ALA A 676 -0.71 -27.27 28.17
N LYS A 677 -0.04 -28.37 28.54
CA LYS A 677 -0.69 -29.60 29.04
C LYS A 677 -1.33 -29.45 30.42
N LYS A 678 -1.03 -28.37 31.13
CA LYS A 678 -1.53 -28.09 32.48
C LYS A 678 -2.94 -27.51 32.38
N ASN A 679 -3.86 -27.99 33.22
CA ASN A 679 -5.21 -27.44 33.30
C ASN A 679 -5.14 -26.03 33.93
N PHE A 680 -5.76 -25.05 33.27
CA PHE A 680 -5.85 -23.68 33.77
C PHE A 680 -7.31 -23.26 33.96
N SER A 681 -7.61 -22.72 35.14
CA SER A 681 -8.86 -22.04 35.45
C SER A 681 -8.53 -20.63 35.94
N GLY A 682 -9.18 -19.63 35.36
CA GLY A 682 -8.97 -18.21 35.69
C GLY A 682 -7.94 -17.52 34.80
N GLU A 683 -7.60 -16.29 35.19
CA GLU A 683 -6.66 -15.41 34.47
C GLU A 683 -5.25 -16.03 34.40
N PHE A 684 -4.57 -15.81 33.28
CA PHE A 684 -3.18 -16.20 33.08
C PHE A 684 -2.43 -15.12 32.32
N SER A 685 -1.10 -15.12 32.43
CA SER A 685 -0.24 -14.31 31.56
C SER A 685 0.80 -15.18 30.88
N VAL A 686 1.15 -14.81 29.65
CA VAL A 686 2.12 -15.51 28.82
C VAL A 686 3.29 -14.59 28.49
N LYS A 687 4.50 -15.13 28.50
CA LYS A 687 5.73 -14.48 28.03
C LYS A 687 6.49 -15.40 27.08
N MET A 688 7.07 -14.82 26.03
CA MET A 688 7.96 -15.52 25.11
C MET A 688 9.40 -15.04 25.28
N VAL A 689 10.34 -15.97 25.25
CA VAL A 689 11.78 -15.71 25.32
C VAL A 689 12.47 -16.51 24.22
N CYS A 690 13.33 -15.89 23.42
CA CYS A 690 14.10 -16.60 22.41
C CYS A 690 15.50 -16.03 22.30
N ASN A 691 16.51 -16.90 22.29
CA ASN A 691 17.86 -16.52 21.88
C ASN A 691 18.06 -16.88 20.41
N TYR A 692 17.78 -15.94 19.52
CA TYR A 692 17.88 -16.16 18.09
C TYR A 692 19.18 -15.58 17.56
N LYS A 693 20.11 -16.45 17.17
CA LYS A 693 21.50 -16.09 16.83
C LYS A 693 21.68 -14.84 15.94
N PRO A 694 20.86 -14.59 14.89
CA PRO A 694 20.94 -13.35 14.11
C PRO A 694 20.51 -12.07 14.85
N LEU A 695 19.57 -12.17 15.77
CA LEU A 695 18.92 -11.01 16.41
C LEU A 695 19.36 -10.80 17.87
N GLY A 696 19.85 -11.86 18.53
CA GLY A 696 20.19 -11.87 19.94
C GLY A 696 19.06 -12.41 20.81
N LYS A 697 19.08 -12.01 22.09
CA LYS A 697 18.02 -12.36 23.04
C LYS A 697 16.81 -11.44 22.80
N VAL A 698 15.65 -12.05 22.63
CA VAL A 698 14.36 -11.40 22.41
C VAL A 698 13.40 -11.86 23.49
N GLU A 699 12.68 -10.93 24.10
CA GLU A 699 11.65 -11.23 25.09
C GLU A 699 10.37 -10.43 24.80
N SER A 700 9.22 -11.01 25.09
CA SER A 700 7.97 -10.24 25.18
C SER A 700 7.77 -9.69 26.58
N GLU A 701 6.90 -8.69 26.70
CA GLU A 701 6.23 -8.41 27.96
C GLU A 701 5.29 -9.57 28.35
N TRP A 702 4.83 -9.56 29.59
CA TRP A 702 3.76 -10.46 30.03
C TRP A 702 2.43 -9.98 29.47
N ILE A 703 1.80 -10.82 28.64
CA ILE A 703 0.50 -10.54 28.03
C ILE A 703 -0.55 -11.34 28.77
N VAL A 704 -1.58 -10.68 29.31
CA VAL A 704 -2.75 -11.34 29.91
C VAL A 704 -3.52 -12.04 28.79
N GLY A 705 -3.75 -13.34 28.96
CA GLY A 705 -4.53 -14.11 28.01
C GLY A 705 -6.02 -13.96 28.24
N ASN A 706 -6.79 -14.05 27.16
CA ASN A 706 -8.26 -14.03 27.17
C ASN A 706 -8.85 -15.44 27.12
#